data_AF-A0A7C6HIY3-F1
#
_entry.id   AF-A0A7C6HIY3-F1
#
_cell.length_a   1.000
_cell.length_b   1.000
_cell.length_c   1.000
_cell.angle_alpha   90.00
_cell.angle_beta   90.00
_cell.angle_gamma   90.00
#
_symmetry.space_group_name_H-M   'P 1'
#
loop_
_entity.id
_entity.type
_entity.pdbx_description
1 polymer ?
#
loop_
_entity_poly.entity_id
_entity_poly.type
_entity_poly.pdbx_seq_one_letter_code
_entity_poly.pdbx_strand_id
1 'polypeptide(L)'
;MDYEKLGQFYLGTVAEDRDGDGRPDFMLFDSRELRTHAICVGMTGSGKTGLGIAMLEEAAMDGIPAIIVDPKGDMGNLLLSFPGLTAEEFRPWVQASEAKTKGITVDELAEEKAESWRAGLTASAQTGDRIRVMRERCEFALYTPGGLFGRPLSVEGLFSAPKEQDVEIVNDMVVSATSSLLHLIGLEVNPIKSREHVFLSEIIRQRWSEGKAVDLPHLVQAVQNPPIKTIGVMDIETFFPEKNRFELALQLNSILASPSFASFLQGEELNIDRLLYTAEGKPKLSILSISHLSEAERMFFVTLLLNQMISWMRSKEGTDSLRALFYMDEIFGYFPPVANPPSKLPLLTLLKQARAYGLGLVLATQNPADLDYKGLSNIGTWFIGRLTTERDRSRLLDGMVDTAHVGLERSSLSGTIANLEKRQFLVRRPSEKEPTLFTTRFCMSYLAGPLSREQTALLARPTVDSIEPSGSVAASETVEQVAGETSDDTKPAEVEIQSGQITQAPLPAAGIPVHYLHDTTAIGGKYVPALLAYFTIHYVNEKHAISKDREIVRVTPLSDGLVPVDWSNSQVFEPQEIESEDQPPQGATYAALSAEARKKTSFTQWQRQAVDYAYRNDSLDYFLHKELKMYSEPGESQGDFAARVQMAAREERDAALDKLRDQYEKKQRSLEGKIIKAEEKVDRETEQAKDAKRQTAISFGSAVLGALLGKSLVTQSSVGRAGTAAKSASRSKRQSEDIVRAEDALKRLVDEKTELDAEMEEALVELAAVYDNASDNVETVLIKPLKRDVTVKAFALLWVPEAMF
;
A
#
# COMPACT_ATOMS: atom_id res chain seq x y z
N MET A 1 15.38 -6.65 27.11
CA MET A 1 14.72 -5.63 26.29
C MET A 1 14.20 -6.31 25.04
N ASP A 2 12.89 -6.26 24.84
CA ASP A 2 12.25 -6.69 23.60
C ASP A 2 12.11 -5.47 22.67
N TYR A 3 12.46 -5.62 21.39
CA TYR A 3 12.29 -4.59 20.37
C TYR A 3 10.97 -4.76 19.59
N GLU A 4 10.29 -5.89 19.73
CA GLU A 4 8.98 -6.15 19.12
C GLU A 4 7.90 -5.44 19.94
N LYS A 5 7.82 -4.11 19.77
CA LYS A 5 6.84 -3.26 20.42
C LYS A 5 5.75 -2.85 19.44
N LEU A 6 4.49 -2.99 19.86
CA LEU A 6 3.32 -2.72 19.02
C LEU A 6 3.31 -1.27 18.51
N GLY A 7 3.14 -1.09 17.19
CA GLY A 7 3.16 0.22 16.54
C GLY A 7 4.53 0.92 16.54
N GLN A 8 5.61 0.20 16.85
CA GLN A 8 6.98 0.72 16.79
C GLN A 8 7.82 -0.04 15.77
N PHE A 9 8.54 0.71 14.94
CA PHE A 9 9.47 0.18 13.97
C PHE A 9 10.86 0.08 14.56
N TYR A 10 11.42 -1.13 14.57
CA TYR A 10 12.81 -1.33 14.95
C TYR A 10 13.73 -0.91 13.79
N LEU A 11 14.32 0.29 13.87
CA LEU A 11 15.15 0.84 12.80
C LEU A 11 16.66 0.65 13.01
N GLY A 12 17.10 0.29 14.21
CA GLY A 12 18.53 0.19 14.54
C GLY A 12 18.85 0.44 15.99
N THR A 13 20.03 1.01 16.26
CA THR A 13 20.50 1.26 17.64
C THR A 13 20.96 2.70 17.81
N VAL A 14 20.63 3.29 18.95
CA VAL A 14 21.07 4.64 19.34
C VAL A 14 22.49 4.55 19.92
N ALA A 15 23.35 5.51 19.58
CA ALA A 15 24.79 5.40 19.89
C ALA A 15 25.16 5.83 21.32
N GLU A 16 24.30 6.60 22.00
CA GLU A 16 24.65 7.34 23.22
C GLU A 16 24.31 6.59 24.51
N ASP A 17 23.24 5.81 24.52
CA ASP A 17 22.77 5.08 25.70
C ASP A 17 23.12 3.60 25.59
N ARG A 18 23.92 3.14 26.57
CA ARG A 18 24.22 1.72 26.76
C ARG A 18 23.53 1.25 28.03
N ASP A 19 22.89 0.09 27.97
CA ASP A 19 22.34 -0.58 29.15
C ASP A 19 23.45 -0.91 30.17
N GLY A 20 23.06 -1.34 31.38
CA GLY A 20 23.99 -1.71 32.44
C GLY A 20 25.01 -2.81 32.06
N ASP A 21 24.78 -3.51 30.94
CA ASP A 21 25.63 -4.56 30.37
C ASP A 21 26.46 -4.08 29.15
N GLY A 22 26.33 -2.80 28.77
CA GLY A 22 27.11 -2.17 27.71
C GLY A 22 26.56 -2.30 26.29
N ARG A 23 25.30 -2.75 26.11
CA ARG A 23 24.61 -2.85 24.81
C ARG A 23 23.87 -1.56 24.46
N PRO A 24 23.93 -1.10 23.21
CA PRO A 24 23.23 0.11 22.80
C PRO A 24 21.70 -0.08 22.78
N ASP A 25 20.97 0.97 23.16
CA ASP A 25 19.50 0.97 23.13
C ASP A 25 18.94 0.88 21.71
N PHE A 26 17.75 0.30 21.57
CA PHE A 26 17.07 0.17 20.28
C PHE A 26 16.48 1.51 19.81
N MET A 27 16.71 1.84 18.54
CA MET A 27 16.00 2.91 17.85
C MET A 27 14.60 2.39 17.46
N LEU A 28 13.64 2.64 18.34
CA LEU A 28 12.23 2.36 18.13
C LEU A 28 11.50 3.61 17.65
N PHE A 29 10.88 3.51 16.47
CA PHE A 29 10.23 4.63 15.79
C PHE A 29 8.71 4.43 15.76
N ASP A 30 7.93 5.36 16.30
CA ASP A 30 6.46 5.25 16.30
C ASP A 30 5.92 5.38 14.86
N SER A 31 5.30 4.32 14.35
CA SER A 31 4.84 4.26 12.96
C SER A 31 3.81 5.35 12.63
N ARG A 32 3.05 5.83 13.62
CA ARG A 32 2.04 6.89 13.44
C ARG A 32 2.67 8.22 13.05
N GLU A 33 3.95 8.45 13.35
CA GLU A 33 4.65 9.65 12.89
C GLU A 33 4.72 9.73 11.36
N LEU A 34 4.68 8.60 10.64
CA LEU A 34 4.65 8.57 9.17
C LEU A 34 3.36 9.13 8.57
N ARG A 35 2.28 9.31 9.35
CA ARG A 35 1.10 10.09 8.92
C ARG A 35 1.47 11.52 8.55
N THR A 36 2.53 12.06 9.15
CA THR A 36 3.08 13.38 8.83
C THR A 36 4.18 13.35 7.77
N HIS A 37 4.31 12.21 7.08
CA HIS A 37 5.29 11.95 6.04
C HIS A 37 6.73 11.92 6.56
N ALA A 38 7.61 11.29 5.79
CA ALA A 38 9.04 11.23 6.05
C ALA A 38 9.84 11.50 4.78
N ILE A 39 11.02 12.09 4.96
CA ILE A 39 12.02 12.20 3.89
C ILE A 39 13.35 11.58 4.34
N CYS A 40 13.98 10.82 3.46
CA CYS A 40 15.31 10.27 3.63
C CYS A 40 16.29 10.93 2.66
N VAL A 41 17.28 11.63 3.21
CA VAL A 41 18.25 12.43 2.46
C VAL A 41 19.65 11.92 2.74
N GLY A 42 20.54 11.94 1.75
CA GLY A 42 21.94 11.52 1.90
C GLY A 42 22.59 11.21 0.57
N MET A 43 23.91 11.29 0.49
CA MET A 43 24.65 10.99 -0.74
C MET A 43 24.56 9.50 -1.14
N THR A 44 24.97 9.13 -2.35
CA THR A 44 25.12 7.71 -2.75
C THR A 44 26.00 6.95 -1.75
N GLY A 45 25.59 5.74 -1.35
CA GLY A 45 26.34 4.92 -0.40
C GLY A 45 26.17 5.26 1.10
N SER A 46 25.43 6.31 1.44
CA SER A 46 25.11 6.67 2.85
C SER A 46 24.26 5.62 3.58
N GLY A 47 23.51 4.80 2.85
CA GLY A 47 22.66 3.74 3.40
C GLY A 47 21.15 3.96 3.24
N LYS A 48 20.70 5.03 2.55
CA LYS A 48 19.27 5.37 2.39
C LYS A 48 18.40 4.20 1.94
N THR A 49 18.81 3.50 0.89
CA THR A 49 18.11 2.32 0.36
C THR A 49 17.93 1.26 1.44
N GLY A 50 18.97 1.00 2.26
CA GLY A 50 18.89 0.07 3.37
C GLY A 50 17.95 0.53 4.49
N LEU A 51 17.95 1.83 4.82
CA LEU A 51 16.99 2.40 5.78
C LEU A 51 15.55 2.31 5.26
N GLY A 52 15.32 2.61 3.97
CA GLY A 52 14.02 2.48 3.33
C GLY A 52 13.51 1.05 3.34
N ILE A 53 14.37 0.09 2.98
CA ILE A 53 14.06 -1.35 3.06
C ILE A 53 13.75 -1.77 4.50
N ALA A 54 14.58 -1.37 5.48
CA ALA A 54 14.31 -1.67 6.89
C ALA A 54 12.95 -1.10 7.35
N MET A 55 12.61 0.13 6.97
CA MET A 55 11.31 0.71 7.29
C MET A 55 10.13 -0.04 6.66
N LEU A 56 10.28 -0.47 5.40
CA LEU A 56 9.25 -1.26 4.69
C LEU A 56 9.11 -2.67 5.26
N GLU A 57 10.22 -3.28 5.70
CA GLU A 57 10.20 -4.54 6.45
C GLU A 57 9.44 -4.40 7.78
N GLU A 58 9.65 -3.32 8.54
CA GLU A 58 8.89 -3.06 9.77
C GLU A 58 7.41 -2.76 9.47
N ALA A 59 7.11 -2.08 8.36
CA ALA A 59 5.74 -1.89 7.89
C ALA A 59 5.06 -3.24 7.60
N ALA A 60 5.75 -4.18 6.94
CA ALA A 60 5.25 -5.53 6.73
C ALA A 60 5.04 -6.29 8.05
N MET A 61 5.94 -6.15 9.03
CA MET A 61 5.80 -6.76 10.35
C MET A 61 4.56 -6.24 11.11
N ASP A 62 4.22 -4.96 10.98
CA ASP A 62 3.02 -4.34 11.59
C ASP A 62 1.77 -4.44 10.68
N GLY A 63 1.86 -5.17 9.56
CA GLY A 63 0.77 -5.36 8.60
C GLY A 63 0.33 -4.07 7.89
N ILE A 64 1.21 -3.09 7.75
CA ILE A 64 0.96 -1.83 7.03
C ILE A 64 1.31 -2.05 5.55
N PRO A 65 0.33 -1.99 4.63
CA PRO A 65 0.60 -2.15 3.22
C PRO A 65 1.32 -0.93 2.64
N ALA A 66 2.05 -1.13 1.54
CA ALA A 66 2.75 -0.04 0.87
C ALA A 66 2.78 -0.19 -0.65
N ILE A 67 2.73 0.95 -1.33
CA ILE A 67 3.08 1.08 -2.75
C ILE A 67 4.46 1.73 -2.84
N ILE A 68 5.38 1.06 -3.53
CA ILE A 68 6.81 1.38 -3.56
C ILE A 68 7.21 1.68 -5.00
N VAL A 69 7.53 2.93 -5.32
CA VAL A 69 8.00 3.34 -6.64
C VAL A 69 9.53 3.24 -6.71
N ASP A 70 10.02 2.43 -7.65
CA ASP A 70 11.44 2.08 -7.75
C ASP A 70 12.02 2.44 -9.14
N PRO A 71 12.53 3.68 -9.31
CA PRO A 71 13.20 4.08 -10.54
C PRO A 71 14.63 3.56 -10.68
N LYS A 72 15.24 3.02 -9.61
CA LYS A 72 16.63 2.56 -9.62
C LYS A 72 16.77 1.04 -9.76
N GLY A 73 15.74 0.29 -9.43
CA GLY A 73 15.73 -1.17 -9.47
C GLY A 73 16.26 -1.83 -8.19
N ASP A 74 16.44 -1.06 -7.12
CA ASP A 74 17.01 -1.54 -5.85
C ASP A 74 15.94 -2.07 -4.88
N MET A 75 14.69 -1.64 -5.00
CA MET A 75 13.62 -2.03 -4.05
C MET A 75 13.10 -3.44 -4.29
N GLY A 76 13.35 -4.01 -5.48
CA GLY A 76 13.09 -5.43 -5.75
C GLY A 76 13.81 -6.38 -4.78
N ASN A 77 14.88 -5.91 -4.12
CA ASN A 77 15.57 -6.63 -3.07
C ASN A 77 14.68 -7.02 -1.88
N LEU A 78 13.54 -6.34 -1.64
CA LEU A 78 12.57 -6.73 -0.60
C LEU A 78 12.07 -8.17 -0.76
N LEU A 79 11.95 -8.66 -2.00
CA LEU A 79 11.56 -10.04 -2.27
C LEU A 79 12.66 -11.06 -1.95
N LEU A 80 13.91 -10.62 -1.81
CA LEU A 80 15.07 -11.45 -1.47
C LEU A 80 15.18 -11.67 0.05
N SER A 81 14.08 -12.07 0.68
CA SER A 81 13.97 -12.34 2.10
C SER A 81 13.95 -13.85 2.34
N PHE A 82 15.05 -14.39 2.89
CA PHE A 82 15.31 -15.84 2.99
C PHE A 82 15.26 -16.32 4.44
N PRO A 83 14.17 -16.97 4.90
CA PRO A 83 14.07 -17.46 6.28
C PRO A 83 15.11 -18.54 6.62
N GLY A 84 15.49 -19.37 5.65
CA GLY A 84 16.48 -20.43 5.85
C GLY A 84 17.91 -19.90 6.01
N LEU A 85 18.19 -18.72 5.45
CA LEU A 85 19.52 -18.11 5.39
C LEU A 85 20.57 -19.09 4.83
N THR A 86 20.22 -19.91 3.84
CA THR A 86 21.07 -20.94 3.25
C THR A 86 21.78 -20.46 1.99
N ALA A 87 22.99 -20.94 1.69
CA ALA A 87 23.71 -20.55 0.48
C ALA A 87 22.89 -20.80 -0.82
N GLU A 88 22.07 -21.85 -0.85
CA GLU A 88 21.19 -22.16 -1.98
C GLU A 88 20.19 -21.03 -2.26
N GLU A 89 19.62 -20.41 -1.22
CA GLU A 89 18.71 -19.28 -1.37
C GLU A 89 19.41 -18.02 -1.92
N PHE A 90 20.67 -17.77 -1.54
CA PHE A 90 21.44 -16.60 -2.01
C PHE A 90 22.02 -16.79 -3.41
N ARG A 91 22.35 -18.02 -3.80
CA ARG A 91 23.06 -18.37 -5.03
C ARG A 91 22.49 -17.74 -6.31
N PRO A 92 21.17 -17.65 -6.56
CA PRO A 92 20.63 -17.04 -7.77
C PRO A 92 20.85 -15.52 -7.85
N TRP A 93 21.17 -14.88 -6.72
CA TRP A 93 21.17 -13.43 -6.56
C TRP A 93 22.57 -12.84 -6.38
N VAL A 94 23.60 -13.68 -6.24
CA VAL A 94 24.99 -13.22 -6.20
C VAL A 94 25.51 -12.97 -7.61
N GLN A 95 26.35 -11.95 -7.75
CA GLN A 95 26.88 -11.56 -9.07
C GLN A 95 28.12 -12.39 -9.43
N ALA A 96 28.08 -13.08 -10.57
CA ALA A 96 29.23 -13.85 -11.07
C ALA A 96 30.49 -12.98 -11.30
N SER A 97 30.30 -11.70 -11.61
CA SER A 97 31.37 -10.70 -11.69
C SER A 97 32.09 -10.50 -10.34
N GLU A 98 31.35 -10.42 -9.23
CA GLU A 98 31.92 -10.30 -7.88
C GLU A 98 32.76 -11.52 -7.51
N ALA A 99 32.24 -12.72 -7.78
CA ALA A 99 32.95 -13.97 -7.53
C ALA A 99 34.28 -14.01 -8.30
N LYS A 100 34.25 -13.63 -9.58
CA LYS A 100 35.44 -13.53 -10.43
C LYS A 100 36.45 -12.51 -9.90
N THR A 101 36.01 -11.34 -9.44
CA THR A 101 36.89 -10.31 -8.86
C THR A 101 37.56 -10.77 -7.56
N LYS A 102 36.84 -11.54 -6.74
CA LYS A 102 37.37 -12.14 -5.50
C LYS A 102 38.19 -13.41 -5.72
N GLY A 103 38.16 -13.99 -6.93
CA GLY A 103 38.87 -15.23 -7.25
C GLY A 103 38.24 -16.47 -6.63
N ILE A 104 36.93 -16.43 -6.32
CA ILE A 104 36.16 -17.52 -5.74
C ILE A 104 35.05 -17.97 -6.69
N THR A 105 34.46 -19.12 -6.43
CA THR A 105 33.30 -19.64 -7.17
C THR A 105 32.01 -18.92 -6.76
N VAL A 106 30.96 -19.05 -7.58
CA VAL A 106 29.62 -18.52 -7.27
C VAL A 106 29.04 -19.17 -6.02
N ASP A 107 29.30 -20.47 -5.82
CA ASP A 107 28.84 -21.22 -4.66
C ASP A 107 29.53 -20.76 -3.37
N GLU A 108 30.85 -20.55 -3.41
CA GLU A 108 31.62 -19.99 -2.29
C GLU A 108 31.17 -18.55 -1.96
N LEU A 109 30.87 -17.73 -2.97
CA LEU A 109 30.32 -16.39 -2.75
C LEU A 109 28.94 -16.46 -2.09
N ALA A 110 28.08 -17.39 -2.50
CA ALA A 110 26.76 -17.57 -1.91
C ALA A 110 26.84 -17.97 -0.43
N GLU A 111 27.77 -18.86 -0.07
CA GLU A 111 28.05 -19.23 1.33
C GLU A 111 28.56 -18.01 2.13
N GLU A 112 29.52 -17.26 1.58
CA GLU A 112 30.04 -16.03 2.22
C GLU A 112 28.91 -15.02 2.51
N LYS A 113 27.98 -14.84 1.55
CA LYS A 113 26.82 -13.95 1.73
C LYS A 113 25.84 -14.48 2.77
N ALA A 114 25.53 -15.78 2.76
CA ALA A 114 24.64 -16.40 3.73
C ALA A 114 25.18 -16.27 5.16
N GLU A 115 26.48 -16.55 5.36
CA GLU A 115 27.16 -16.35 6.65
C GLU A 115 27.16 -14.88 7.07
N SER A 116 27.50 -13.97 6.16
CA SER A 116 27.50 -12.53 6.45
C SER A 116 26.11 -12.03 6.83
N TRP A 117 25.04 -12.50 6.18
CA TRP A 117 23.67 -12.12 6.51
C TRP A 117 23.25 -12.67 7.87
N ARG A 118 23.56 -13.94 8.15
CA ARG A 118 23.29 -14.56 9.45
C ARG A 118 23.98 -13.83 10.60
N ALA A 119 25.25 -13.47 10.41
CA ALA A 119 26.01 -12.68 11.38
C ALA A 119 25.44 -11.28 11.56
N GLY A 120 25.06 -10.59 10.47
CA GLY A 120 24.47 -9.25 10.51
C GLY A 120 23.11 -9.20 11.22
N LEU A 121 22.25 -10.19 10.95
CA LEU A 121 20.96 -10.33 11.64
C LEU A 121 21.16 -10.59 13.13
N THR A 122 22.05 -11.53 13.48
CA THR A 122 22.38 -11.83 14.89
C THR A 122 22.92 -10.59 15.62
N ALA A 123 23.79 -9.81 14.96
CA ALA A 123 24.35 -8.58 15.52
C ALA A 123 23.30 -7.47 15.74
N SER A 124 22.16 -7.56 15.05
CA SER A 124 21.00 -6.68 15.23
C SER A 124 19.83 -7.37 15.94
N ALA A 125 20.12 -8.41 16.72
CA ALA A 125 19.15 -9.18 17.51
C ALA A 125 18.02 -9.85 16.71
N GLN A 126 18.20 -10.08 15.41
CA GLN A 126 17.21 -10.69 14.51
C GLN A 126 17.60 -12.13 14.11
N THR A 127 16.61 -12.91 13.67
CA THR A 127 16.77 -14.29 13.20
C THR A 127 15.98 -14.55 11.91
N GLY A 128 16.22 -15.71 11.28
CA GLY A 128 15.44 -16.16 10.11
C GLY A 128 13.95 -16.37 10.42
N ASP A 129 13.58 -16.66 11.67
CA ASP A 129 12.18 -16.76 12.09
C ASP A 129 11.45 -15.41 11.96
N ARG A 130 12.13 -14.30 12.24
CA ARG A 130 11.56 -12.95 12.03
C ARG A 130 11.22 -12.70 10.56
N ILE A 131 12.08 -13.17 9.65
CA ILE A 131 11.85 -13.11 8.20
C ILE A 131 10.63 -13.94 7.81
N ARG A 132 10.48 -15.14 8.40
CA ARG A 132 9.30 -16.00 8.17
C ARG A 132 8.01 -15.28 8.59
N VAL A 133 7.98 -14.74 9.81
CA VAL A 133 6.82 -13.99 10.34
C VAL A 133 6.48 -12.80 9.45
N MET A 134 7.47 -12.04 8.99
CA MET A 134 7.25 -10.91 8.05
C MET A 134 6.53 -11.36 6.77
N ARG A 135 6.96 -12.47 6.16
CA ARG A 135 6.36 -13.01 4.94
C ARG A 135 4.97 -13.63 5.16
N GLU A 136 4.73 -14.16 6.35
CA GLU A 136 3.41 -14.66 6.76
C GLU A 136 2.42 -13.50 6.95
N ARG A 137 2.87 -12.35 7.48
CA ARG A 137 2.04 -11.17 7.73
C ARG A 137 1.75 -10.31 6.48
N CYS A 138 2.66 -10.27 5.52
CA CYS A 138 2.54 -9.39 4.34
C CYS A 138 2.93 -10.09 3.04
N GLU A 139 2.18 -9.86 1.96
CA GLU A 139 2.57 -10.29 0.61
C GLU A 139 3.56 -9.29 0.00
N PHE A 140 4.52 -9.79 -0.80
CA PHE A 140 5.45 -8.96 -1.54
C PHE A 140 5.23 -9.20 -3.03
N ALA A 141 4.92 -8.14 -3.78
CA ALA A 141 4.64 -8.24 -5.20
C ALA A 141 5.51 -7.26 -5.99
N LEU A 142 6.09 -7.72 -7.09
CA LEU A 142 6.87 -6.88 -8.00
C LEU A 142 6.13 -6.74 -9.33
N TYR A 143 5.80 -5.51 -9.69
CA TYR A 143 5.15 -5.12 -10.93
C TYR A 143 6.11 -4.40 -11.86
N THR A 144 5.92 -4.59 -13.17
CA THR A 144 6.70 -3.98 -14.24
C THR A 144 5.78 -3.23 -15.22
N PRO A 145 5.29 -2.03 -14.87
CA PRO A 145 4.48 -1.21 -15.78
C PRO A 145 5.21 -0.97 -17.10
N GLY A 146 4.51 -1.09 -18.23
CA GLY A 146 5.13 -0.95 -19.56
C GLY A 146 6.18 -2.03 -19.89
N GLY A 147 6.26 -3.11 -19.12
CA GLY A 147 7.19 -4.22 -19.33
C GLY A 147 6.51 -5.58 -19.15
N LEU A 148 6.63 -6.45 -20.15
CA LEU A 148 6.02 -7.78 -20.13
C LEU A 148 6.90 -8.87 -19.50
N PHE A 149 8.08 -8.51 -19.00
CA PHE A 149 9.04 -9.48 -18.47
C PHE A 149 8.77 -9.88 -17.01
N GLY A 150 8.01 -9.07 -16.27
CA GLY A 150 7.54 -9.39 -14.92
C GLY A 150 6.02 -9.50 -14.86
N ARG A 151 5.42 -8.99 -13.78
CA ARG A 151 3.96 -8.85 -13.62
C ARG A 151 3.54 -7.52 -14.25
N PRO A 152 2.97 -7.51 -15.46
CA PRO A 152 2.58 -6.27 -16.13
C PRO A 152 1.44 -5.58 -15.38
N LEU A 153 1.47 -4.25 -15.40
CA LEU A 153 0.43 -3.40 -14.81
C LEU A 153 -0.14 -2.51 -15.90
N SER A 154 -1.42 -2.74 -16.20
CA SER A 154 -2.19 -2.05 -17.22
C SER A 154 -2.66 -0.69 -16.72
N VAL A 155 -2.59 0.30 -17.61
CA VAL A 155 -3.11 1.65 -17.41
C VAL A 155 -4.38 1.89 -18.23
N GLU A 156 -5.02 0.86 -18.80
CA GLU A 156 -6.18 1.00 -19.69
C GLU A 156 -7.35 1.81 -19.07
N GLY A 157 -7.57 1.70 -17.75
CA GLY A 157 -8.55 2.47 -16.98
C GLY A 157 -8.18 3.95 -16.71
N LEU A 158 -7.07 4.46 -17.27
CA LEU A 158 -6.50 5.81 -17.03
C LEU A 158 -7.54 6.95 -17.10
N PHE A 159 -8.48 6.76 -18.01
CA PHE A 159 -9.38 7.78 -18.50
C PHE A 159 -10.84 7.42 -18.24
N SER A 160 -11.07 6.41 -17.40
CA SER A 160 -12.39 6.15 -16.86
C SER A 160 -12.90 7.38 -16.13
N ALA A 161 -14.19 7.70 -16.29
CA ALA A 161 -14.77 8.82 -15.58
C ALA A 161 -14.62 8.58 -14.06
N PRO A 162 -14.12 9.57 -13.30
CA PRO A 162 -13.99 9.41 -11.86
C PRO A 162 -15.37 9.20 -11.22
N LYS A 163 -15.43 8.39 -10.15
CA LYS A 163 -16.64 8.27 -9.31
C LYS A 163 -16.93 9.56 -8.53
N GLU A 164 -15.91 10.39 -8.36
CA GLU A 164 -15.99 11.69 -7.70
C GLU A 164 -16.90 12.66 -8.46
N GLN A 165 -17.73 13.41 -7.73
CA GLN A 165 -18.67 14.37 -8.30
C GLN A 165 -18.27 15.82 -8.02
N ASP A 166 -17.30 16.06 -7.13
CA ASP A 166 -16.78 17.40 -6.87
C ASP A 166 -16.08 17.98 -8.11
N VAL A 167 -16.60 19.12 -8.57
CA VAL A 167 -16.17 19.77 -9.81
C VAL A 167 -14.71 20.24 -9.75
N GLU A 168 -14.23 20.74 -8.61
CA GLU A 168 -12.84 21.19 -8.47
C GLU A 168 -11.88 20.00 -8.57
N ILE A 169 -12.22 18.89 -7.92
CA ILE A 169 -11.43 17.66 -7.94
C ILE A 169 -11.36 17.08 -9.35
N VAL A 170 -12.52 16.97 -10.01
CA VAL A 170 -12.58 16.45 -11.38
C VAL A 170 -11.75 17.33 -12.31
N ASN A 171 -11.79 18.65 -12.16
CA ASN A 171 -10.98 19.57 -12.97
C ASN A 171 -9.47 19.38 -12.74
N ASP A 172 -9.02 19.22 -11.50
CA ASP A 172 -7.61 18.93 -11.20
C ASP A 172 -7.15 17.60 -11.82
N MET A 173 -8.01 16.58 -11.77
CA MET A 173 -7.75 15.28 -12.40
C MET A 173 -7.64 15.40 -13.92
N VAL A 174 -8.56 16.15 -14.56
CA VAL A 174 -8.50 16.44 -16.00
C VAL A 174 -7.19 17.15 -16.36
N VAL A 175 -6.82 18.20 -15.62
CA VAL A 175 -5.60 18.96 -15.88
C VAL A 175 -4.37 18.06 -15.79
N SER A 176 -4.30 17.21 -14.77
CA SER A 176 -3.16 16.31 -14.57
C SER A 176 -3.10 15.20 -15.61
N ALA A 177 -4.24 14.58 -15.96
CA ALA A 177 -4.32 13.57 -17.00
C ALA A 177 -3.89 14.13 -18.37
N THR A 178 -4.38 15.32 -18.73
CA THR A 178 -3.98 16.00 -19.97
C THR A 178 -2.50 16.37 -19.98
N SER A 179 -1.97 16.91 -18.88
CA SER A 179 -0.54 17.23 -18.77
C SER A 179 0.35 16.00 -18.88
N SER A 180 -0.06 14.88 -18.26
CA SER A 180 0.65 13.60 -18.34
C SER A 180 0.69 13.07 -19.77
N LEU A 181 -0.44 13.07 -20.47
CA LEU A 181 -0.55 12.61 -21.85
C LEU A 181 0.27 13.48 -22.82
N LEU A 182 0.20 14.80 -22.68
CA LEU A 182 0.95 15.73 -23.52
C LEU A 182 2.46 15.62 -23.29
N HIS A 183 2.88 15.39 -22.05
CA HIS A 183 4.28 15.12 -21.75
C HIS A 183 4.77 13.80 -22.38
N LEU A 184 3.91 12.76 -22.43
CA LEU A 184 4.23 11.48 -23.03
C LEU A 184 4.49 11.58 -24.55
N ILE A 185 3.76 12.46 -25.28
CA ILE A 185 4.06 12.77 -26.69
C ILE A 185 5.23 13.76 -26.87
N GLY A 186 5.92 14.14 -25.79
CA GLY A 186 7.07 15.04 -25.83
C GLY A 186 6.72 16.53 -25.92
N LEU A 187 5.49 16.92 -25.57
CA LEU A 187 5.09 18.33 -25.53
C LEU A 187 5.19 18.88 -24.10
N GLU A 188 6.07 19.86 -23.90
CA GLU A 188 6.08 20.67 -22.68
C GLU A 188 4.99 21.74 -22.76
N VAL A 189 3.92 21.55 -21.99
CA VAL A 189 2.72 22.38 -22.05
C VAL A 189 2.42 23.05 -20.73
N ASN A 190 1.93 24.29 -20.81
CA ASN A 190 1.40 25.01 -19.67
C ASN A 190 -0.14 24.85 -19.65
N PRO A 191 -0.74 24.41 -18.53
CA PRO A 191 -2.17 24.14 -18.45
C PRO A 191 -3.10 25.27 -18.87
N ILE A 192 -2.65 26.52 -18.76
CA ILE A 192 -3.47 27.71 -19.06
C ILE A 192 -3.12 28.30 -20.43
N LYS A 193 -1.86 28.21 -20.87
CA LYS A 193 -1.37 28.91 -22.06
C LYS A 193 -1.30 28.03 -23.31
N SER A 194 -1.14 26.71 -23.16
CA SER A 194 -0.99 25.80 -24.29
C SER A 194 -2.36 25.45 -24.87
N ARG A 195 -2.55 25.71 -26.17
CA ARG A 195 -3.83 25.48 -26.87
C ARG A 195 -4.19 24.01 -26.89
N GLU A 196 -3.19 23.15 -27.05
CA GLU A 196 -3.28 21.69 -27.03
C GLU A 196 -3.84 21.19 -25.69
N HIS A 197 -3.35 21.76 -24.59
CA HIS A 197 -3.78 21.40 -23.24
C HIS A 197 -5.21 21.82 -22.96
N VAL A 198 -5.55 23.08 -23.23
CA VAL A 198 -6.92 23.58 -23.04
C VAL A 198 -7.91 22.78 -23.89
N PHE A 199 -7.55 22.48 -25.14
CA PHE A 199 -8.38 21.71 -26.05
C PHE A 199 -8.63 20.27 -25.58
N LEU A 200 -7.57 19.52 -25.25
CA LEU A 200 -7.71 18.14 -24.76
C LEU A 200 -8.43 18.07 -23.42
N SER A 201 -8.14 19.01 -22.50
CA SER A 201 -8.80 19.06 -21.20
C SER A 201 -10.31 19.22 -21.36
N GLU A 202 -10.77 20.07 -22.29
CA GLU A 202 -12.20 20.25 -22.53
C GLU A 202 -12.87 19.00 -23.11
N ILE A 203 -12.19 18.28 -24.03
CA ILE A 203 -12.70 17.01 -24.56
C ILE A 203 -12.87 15.98 -23.44
N ILE A 204 -11.84 15.81 -22.60
CA ILE A 204 -11.86 14.84 -21.49
C ILE A 204 -12.95 15.24 -20.48
N ARG A 205 -13.00 16.51 -20.09
CA ARG A 205 -13.99 17.05 -19.15
C ARG A 205 -15.42 16.82 -19.61
N GLN A 206 -15.72 17.12 -20.89
CA GLN A 206 -17.07 16.89 -21.42
C GLN A 206 -17.45 15.41 -21.34
N ARG A 207 -16.56 14.52 -21.79
CA ARG A 207 -16.87 13.09 -21.85
C ARG A 207 -17.04 12.48 -20.45
N TRP A 208 -16.23 12.90 -19.49
CA TRP A 208 -16.42 12.53 -18.08
C TRP A 208 -17.72 13.08 -17.49
N SER A 209 -18.14 14.29 -17.87
CA SER A 209 -19.45 14.83 -17.44
C SER A 209 -20.65 14.05 -17.98
N GLU A 210 -20.47 13.29 -19.06
CA GLU A 210 -21.46 12.35 -19.61
C GLU A 210 -21.39 10.96 -18.94
N GLY A 211 -20.50 10.76 -17.96
CA GLY A 211 -20.28 9.47 -17.31
C GLY A 211 -19.55 8.44 -18.19
N LYS A 212 -18.91 8.89 -19.28
CA LYS A 212 -18.24 8.01 -20.24
C LYS A 212 -16.73 8.03 -20.04
N ALA A 213 -16.10 6.86 -20.17
CA ALA A 213 -14.65 6.74 -20.23
C ALA A 213 -14.08 7.34 -21.54
N VAL A 214 -12.83 7.80 -21.48
CA VAL A 214 -12.09 8.36 -22.63
C VAL A 214 -10.94 7.42 -23.00
N ASP A 215 -11.19 6.35 -23.75
CA ASP A 215 -10.06 5.58 -24.27
C ASP A 215 -9.21 6.41 -25.27
N LEU A 216 -7.94 6.05 -25.42
CA LEU A 216 -7.01 6.79 -26.28
C LEU A 216 -7.41 6.75 -27.78
N PRO A 217 -7.91 5.62 -28.34
CA PRO A 217 -8.50 5.60 -29.69
C PRO A 217 -9.64 6.62 -29.87
N HIS A 218 -10.54 6.71 -28.91
CA HIS A 218 -11.63 7.66 -28.90
C HIS A 218 -11.10 9.09 -28.81
N LEU A 219 -10.07 9.34 -27.98
CA LEU A 219 -9.46 10.66 -27.89
C LEU A 219 -8.86 11.11 -29.24
N VAL A 220 -8.17 10.21 -29.96
CA VAL A 220 -7.68 10.49 -31.33
C VAL A 220 -8.85 10.87 -32.26
N GLN A 221 -9.95 10.13 -32.20
CA GLN A 221 -11.15 10.42 -33.00
C GLN A 221 -11.78 11.77 -32.61
N ALA A 222 -11.90 12.05 -31.31
CA ALA A 222 -12.49 13.29 -30.78
C ALA A 222 -11.62 14.51 -31.06
N VAL A 223 -10.29 14.37 -31.14
CA VAL A 223 -9.41 15.47 -31.56
C VAL A 223 -9.69 15.86 -33.03
N GLN A 224 -9.85 14.87 -33.91
CA GLN A 224 -10.17 15.10 -35.32
C GLN A 224 -11.60 15.62 -35.53
N ASN A 225 -12.56 15.07 -34.78
CA ASN A 225 -13.97 15.41 -34.84
C ASN A 225 -14.48 15.81 -33.44
N PRO A 226 -14.16 17.04 -33.00
CA PRO A 226 -14.44 17.51 -31.65
C PRO A 226 -15.94 17.60 -31.39
N PRO A 227 -16.43 17.04 -30.25
CA PRO A 227 -17.82 17.18 -29.84
C PRO A 227 -18.15 18.62 -29.38
N ILE A 228 -17.12 19.46 -29.19
CA ILE A 228 -17.22 20.86 -28.81
C ILE A 228 -17.17 21.78 -30.03
N LYS A 229 -17.97 22.86 -30.00
CA LYS A 229 -17.99 23.90 -31.03
C LYS A 229 -17.16 25.13 -30.65
N THR A 230 -16.97 25.36 -29.35
CA THR A 230 -16.33 26.57 -28.82
C THR A 230 -15.46 26.24 -27.62
N ILE A 231 -14.37 26.98 -27.46
CA ILE A 231 -13.56 27.01 -26.22
C ILE A 231 -13.69 28.39 -25.61
N GLY A 232 -14.30 28.45 -24.42
CA GLY A 232 -14.76 29.71 -23.85
C GLY A 232 -15.74 30.40 -24.81
N VAL A 233 -15.37 31.59 -25.29
CA VAL A 233 -16.18 32.38 -26.23
C VAL A 233 -15.72 32.25 -27.69
N MET A 234 -14.62 31.54 -27.95
CA MET A 234 -14.03 31.43 -29.29
C MET A 234 -14.51 30.17 -29.99
N ASP A 235 -14.78 30.29 -31.30
CA ASP A 235 -15.03 29.15 -32.18
C ASP A 235 -13.79 28.23 -32.27
N ILE A 236 -14.02 26.92 -32.35
CA ILE A 236 -12.94 25.94 -32.36
C ILE A 236 -11.99 26.09 -33.54
N GLU A 237 -12.45 26.45 -34.73
CA GLU A 237 -11.55 26.64 -35.88
C GLU A 237 -10.66 27.86 -35.70
N THR A 238 -11.11 28.84 -34.92
CA THR A 238 -10.28 29.98 -34.53
C THR A 238 -9.31 29.60 -33.40
N PHE A 239 -9.81 28.89 -32.38
CA PHE A 239 -9.04 28.56 -31.19
C PHE A 239 -8.05 27.41 -31.40
N PHE A 240 -8.32 26.41 -32.23
CA PHE A 240 -7.39 25.32 -32.55
C PHE A 240 -7.77 24.72 -33.92
N PRO A 241 -7.24 25.28 -35.02
CA PRO A 241 -7.64 24.94 -36.39
C PRO A 241 -7.48 23.46 -36.73
N GLU A 242 -8.27 22.96 -37.69
CA GLU A 242 -8.23 21.57 -38.16
C GLU A 242 -6.83 21.04 -38.43
N LYS A 243 -5.94 21.83 -39.05
CA LYS A 243 -4.55 21.44 -39.30
C LYS A 243 -3.80 21.07 -38.01
N ASN A 244 -3.92 21.90 -36.96
CA ASN A 244 -3.25 21.67 -35.69
C ASN A 244 -3.89 20.49 -34.93
N ARG A 245 -5.22 20.34 -35.04
CA ARG A 245 -5.94 19.17 -34.52
C ARG A 245 -5.46 17.88 -35.17
N PHE A 246 -5.28 17.89 -36.49
CA PHE A 246 -4.76 16.75 -37.23
C PHE A 246 -3.31 16.41 -36.83
N GLU A 247 -2.44 17.41 -36.67
CA GLU A 247 -1.07 17.21 -36.18
C GLU A 247 -1.05 16.58 -34.77
N LEU A 248 -1.90 17.07 -33.85
CA LEU A 248 -2.04 16.50 -32.51
C LEU A 248 -2.59 15.06 -32.55
N ALA A 249 -3.58 14.78 -33.39
CA ALA A 249 -4.12 13.44 -33.56
C ALA A 249 -3.07 12.44 -34.09
N LEU A 250 -2.20 12.87 -35.01
CA LEU A 250 -1.10 12.05 -35.50
C LEU A 250 -0.09 11.73 -34.39
N GLN A 251 0.22 12.69 -33.51
CA GLN A 251 1.11 12.48 -32.36
C GLN A 251 0.49 11.53 -31.33
N LEU A 252 -0.81 11.65 -31.04
CA LEU A 252 -1.50 10.71 -30.15
C LEU A 252 -1.58 9.30 -30.76
N ASN A 253 -1.84 9.20 -32.06
CA ASN A 253 -1.88 7.92 -32.77
C ASN A 253 -0.50 7.23 -32.83
N SER A 254 0.61 8.00 -32.90
CA SER A 254 1.94 7.40 -32.91
C SER A 254 2.28 6.73 -31.58
N ILE A 255 1.76 7.21 -30.45
CA ILE A 255 1.84 6.51 -29.16
C ILE A 255 1.07 5.19 -29.22
N LEU A 256 -0.19 5.20 -29.69
CA LEU A 256 -1.00 3.98 -29.80
C LEU A 256 -0.33 2.92 -30.67
N ALA A 257 0.28 3.35 -31.78
CA ALA A 257 1.03 2.48 -32.66
C ALA A 257 2.40 2.06 -32.10
N SER A 258 2.86 2.66 -30.98
CA SER A 258 4.15 2.34 -30.40
C SER A 258 4.10 1.01 -29.63
N PRO A 259 5.04 0.07 -29.90
CA PRO A 259 5.10 -1.18 -29.15
C PRO A 259 5.35 -0.99 -27.65
N SER A 260 6.03 0.09 -27.26
CA SER A 260 6.29 0.40 -25.85
C SER A 260 5.00 0.76 -25.12
N PHE A 261 4.13 1.59 -25.70
CA PHE A 261 2.85 1.92 -25.09
C PHE A 261 1.85 0.75 -25.11
N ALA A 262 1.87 -0.11 -26.13
CA ALA A 262 1.04 -1.31 -26.15
C ALA A 262 1.27 -2.21 -24.91
N SER A 263 2.50 -2.21 -24.37
CA SER A 263 2.83 -2.95 -23.14
C SER A 263 2.19 -2.34 -21.89
N PHE A 264 1.83 -1.06 -21.90
CA PHE A 264 1.09 -0.42 -20.81
C PHE A 264 -0.41 -0.76 -20.81
N LEU A 265 -0.95 -1.34 -21.88
CA LEU A 265 -2.36 -1.76 -21.95
C LEU A 265 -2.56 -3.22 -21.56
N GLN A 266 -1.46 -3.94 -21.29
CA GLN A 266 -1.50 -5.36 -20.94
C GLN A 266 -1.30 -5.56 -19.44
N GLY A 267 -1.89 -6.63 -18.91
CA GLY A 267 -1.71 -7.05 -17.53
C GLY A 267 -2.87 -6.68 -16.60
N GLU A 268 -2.59 -6.72 -15.31
CA GLU A 268 -3.56 -6.39 -14.27
C GLU A 268 -3.84 -4.89 -14.27
N GLU A 269 -5.10 -4.48 -14.12
CA GLU A 269 -5.45 -3.07 -14.04
C GLU A 269 -4.81 -2.37 -12.82
N LEU A 270 -4.29 -1.15 -13.02
CA LEU A 270 -3.84 -0.28 -11.95
C LEU A 270 -5.00 0.08 -11.01
N ASN A 271 -5.10 -0.65 -9.91
CA ASN A 271 -6.08 -0.42 -8.85
C ASN A 271 -5.37 -0.32 -7.48
N ILE A 272 -5.57 0.78 -6.77
CA ILE A 272 -4.85 1.06 -5.51
C ILE A 272 -5.20 0.06 -4.41
N ASP A 273 -6.47 -0.35 -4.28
CA ASP A 273 -6.87 -1.34 -3.27
C ASP A 273 -6.20 -2.70 -3.54
N ARG A 274 -6.12 -3.15 -4.81
CA ARG A 274 -5.42 -4.40 -5.19
C ARG A 274 -3.90 -4.33 -5.06
N LEU A 275 -3.33 -3.14 -5.16
CA LEU A 275 -1.90 -2.93 -4.89
C LEU A 275 -1.60 -2.91 -3.39
N LEU A 276 -2.55 -2.53 -2.54
CA LEU A 276 -2.38 -2.52 -1.09
C LEU A 276 -2.77 -3.84 -0.42
N TYR A 277 -3.70 -4.59 -1.00
CA TYR A 277 -4.24 -5.81 -0.41
C TYR A 277 -4.39 -6.95 -1.44
N THR A 278 -4.40 -8.19 -0.95
CA THR A 278 -4.78 -9.37 -1.76
C THR A 278 -6.30 -9.48 -1.89
N ALA A 279 -6.79 -10.42 -2.70
CA ALA A 279 -8.23 -10.68 -2.82
C ALA A 279 -8.85 -11.13 -1.48
N GLU A 280 -8.05 -11.77 -0.62
CA GLU A 280 -8.38 -12.21 0.73
C GLU A 280 -8.21 -11.09 1.78
N GLY A 281 -7.65 -9.93 1.39
CA GLY A 281 -7.44 -8.78 2.28
C GLY A 281 -6.12 -8.78 3.03
N LYS A 282 -5.17 -9.67 2.68
CA LYS A 282 -3.83 -9.65 3.28
C LYS A 282 -3.07 -8.39 2.82
N PRO A 283 -2.37 -7.66 3.72
CA PRO A 283 -1.55 -6.51 3.34
C PRO A 283 -0.48 -6.88 2.31
N LYS A 284 -0.16 -5.94 1.44
CA LYS A 284 0.81 -6.11 0.37
C LYS A 284 1.83 -4.97 0.33
N LEU A 285 3.10 -5.32 0.11
CA LEU A 285 4.14 -4.41 -0.36
C LEU A 285 4.28 -4.55 -1.88
N SER A 286 3.68 -3.62 -2.62
CA SER A 286 3.70 -3.60 -4.08
C SER A 286 4.84 -2.73 -4.61
N ILE A 287 5.86 -3.37 -5.18
CA ILE A 287 7.03 -2.72 -5.78
C ILE A 287 6.77 -2.49 -7.26
N LEU A 288 6.76 -1.23 -7.65
CA LEU A 288 6.55 -0.75 -9.02
C LEU A 288 7.93 -0.41 -9.60
N SER A 289 8.56 -1.40 -10.25
CA SER A 289 9.85 -1.20 -10.89
C SER A 289 9.68 -0.44 -12.20
N ILE A 290 10.27 0.74 -12.30
CA ILE A 290 10.17 1.64 -13.47
C ILE A 290 11.54 2.00 -14.06
N SER A 291 12.60 1.27 -13.68
CA SER A 291 13.96 1.51 -14.14
C SER A 291 14.16 1.25 -15.64
N HIS A 292 13.34 0.36 -16.24
CA HIS A 292 13.36 0.04 -17.67
C HIS A 292 12.65 1.08 -18.56
N LEU A 293 11.84 1.95 -17.98
CA LEU A 293 11.07 2.95 -18.72
C LEU A 293 11.96 4.13 -19.14
N SER A 294 11.58 4.82 -20.22
CA SER A 294 12.16 6.13 -20.56
C SER A 294 11.75 7.21 -19.54
N GLU A 295 12.40 8.37 -19.56
CA GLU A 295 12.06 9.47 -18.64
C GLU A 295 10.61 9.95 -18.81
N ALA A 296 10.14 10.10 -20.05
CA ALA A 296 8.76 10.49 -20.34
C ALA A 296 7.74 9.44 -19.86
N GLU A 297 8.01 8.16 -20.10
CA GLU A 297 7.16 7.05 -19.63
C GLU A 297 7.13 6.94 -18.11
N ARG A 298 8.28 7.12 -17.44
CA ARG A 298 8.35 7.18 -15.97
C ARG A 298 7.51 8.33 -15.42
N MET A 299 7.68 9.54 -15.96
CA MET A 299 6.93 10.72 -15.54
C MET A 299 5.43 10.52 -15.74
N PHE A 300 5.02 9.96 -16.88
CA PHE A 300 3.65 9.62 -17.19
C PHE A 300 3.05 8.65 -16.16
N PHE A 301 3.73 7.51 -15.93
CA PHE A 301 3.26 6.48 -15.01
C PHE A 301 3.19 6.98 -13.56
N VAL A 302 4.22 7.69 -13.07
CA VAL A 302 4.23 8.23 -11.71
C VAL A 302 3.11 9.26 -11.54
N THR A 303 2.91 10.16 -12.50
CA THR A 303 1.82 11.16 -12.43
C THR A 303 0.46 10.48 -12.35
N LEU A 304 0.24 9.45 -13.17
CA LEU A 304 -0.97 8.64 -13.12
C LEU A 304 -1.17 8.01 -11.74
N LEU A 305 -0.15 7.30 -11.24
CA LEU A 305 -0.22 6.60 -9.97
C LEU A 305 -0.58 7.56 -8.84
N LEU A 306 0.02 8.75 -8.80
CA LEU A 306 -0.27 9.76 -7.78
C LEU A 306 -1.72 10.24 -7.83
N ASN A 307 -2.30 10.42 -9.03
CA ASN A 307 -3.72 10.79 -9.15
C ASN A 307 -4.65 9.65 -8.70
N GLN A 308 -4.32 8.41 -9.04
CA GLN A 308 -5.07 7.25 -8.55
C GLN A 308 -4.99 7.15 -7.02
N MET A 309 -3.82 7.41 -6.44
CA MET A 309 -3.64 7.51 -4.99
C MET A 309 -4.50 8.62 -4.36
N ILE A 310 -4.60 9.80 -5.00
CA ILE A 310 -5.47 10.89 -4.50
C ILE A 310 -6.94 10.50 -4.55
N SER A 311 -7.40 9.92 -5.67
CA SER A 311 -8.77 9.46 -5.84
C SER A 311 -9.12 8.39 -4.80
N TRP A 312 -8.25 7.39 -4.66
CA TRP A 312 -8.39 6.34 -3.65
C TRP A 312 -8.43 6.93 -2.23
N MET A 313 -7.50 7.81 -1.87
CA MET A 313 -7.41 8.42 -0.55
C MET A 313 -8.70 9.17 -0.19
N ARG A 314 -9.27 9.95 -1.11
CA ARG A 314 -10.50 10.72 -0.90
C ARG A 314 -11.75 9.85 -0.77
N SER A 315 -11.72 8.63 -1.33
CA SER A 315 -12.79 7.65 -1.14
C SER A 315 -12.80 6.99 0.24
N LYS A 316 -11.73 7.14 1.04
CA LYS A 316 -11.62 6.52 2.36
C LYS A 316 -12.08 7.47 3.46
N GLU A 317 -12.53 6.89 4.56
CA GLU A 317 -12.81 7.65 5.78
C GLU A 317 -11.52 8.16 6.44
N GLY A 318 -11.62 9.34 7.06
CA GLY A 318 -10.53 9.91 7.86
C GLY A 318 -10.22 9.03 9.07
N THR A 319 -8.95 9.05 9.50
CA THR A 319 -8.46 8.21 10.60
C THR A 319 -7.33 8.89 11.34
N ASP A 320 -7.06 8.46 12.58
CA ASP A 320 -5.88 8.82 13.36
C ASP A 320 -4.75 7.79 13.37
N SER A 321 -4.98 6.63 12.78
CA SER A 321 -3.97 5.58 12.60
C SER A 321 -3.25 5.68 11.25
N LEU A 322 -2.13 4.98 11.11
CA LEU A 322 -1.46 4.81 9.82
C LEU A 322 -2.17 3.69 9.04
N ARG A 323 -2.71 4.01 7.87
CA ARG A 323 -3.44 3.09 6.99
C ARG A 323 -2.52 2.40 5.99
N ALA A 324 -1.71 3.18 5.28
CA ALA A 324 -0.84 2.69 4.21
C ALA A 324 0.37 3.62 4.00
N LEU A 325 1.40 3.12 3.32
CA LEU A 325 2.56 3.90 2.91
C LEU A 325 2.64 4.05 1.39
N PHE A 326 2.99 5.25 0.93
CA PHE A 326 3.53 5.49 -0.40
C PHE A 326 5.02 5.77 -0.26
N TYR A 327 5.86 4.84 -0.73
CA TYR A 327 7.31 4.98 -0.74
C TYR A 327 7.80 5.29 -2.15
N MET A 328 8.72 6.25 -2.28
CA MET A 328 9.37 6.54 -3.56
C MET A 328 10.87 6.65 -3.38
N ASP A 329 11.62 5.70 -3.98
CA ASP A 329 13.07 5.87 -4.09
C ASP A 329 13.36 6.94 -5.14
N GLU A 330 14.25 7.87 -4.81
CA GLU A 330 14.64 8.99 -5.65
C GLU A 330 13.50 9.83 -6.25
N ILE A 331 13.05 10.84 -5.50
CA ILE A 331 12.07 11.83 -5.96
C ILE A 331 12.67 12.91 -6.88
N PHE A 332 13.99 12.93 -7.11
CA PHE A 332 14.62 13.89 -8.02
C PHE A 332 14.00 13.86 -9.42
N GLY A 333 13.75 15.03 -10.00
CA GLY A 333 13.06 15.20 -11.29
C GLY A 333 11.53 15.29 -11.19
N TYR A 334 10.91 14.64 -10.19
CA TYR A 334 9.46 14.68 -9.97
C TYR A 334 9.01 15.85 -9.09
N PHE A 335 9.91 16.36 -8.25
CA PHE A 335 9.61 17.45 -7.32
C PHE A 335 10.64 18.59 -7.32
N PRO A 336 10.97 19.19 -8.49
CA PRO A 336 11.97 20.23 -8.60
C PRO A 336 11.49 21.59 -8.04
N PRO A 337 12.40 22.48 -7.59
CA PRO A 337 12.05 23.76 -6.97
C PRO A 337 11.46 24.79 -7.95
N VAL A 338 11.88 24.77 -9.22
CA VAL A 338 11.49 25.80 -10.22
C VAL A 338 10.56 25.24 -11.29
N ALA A 339 10.89 24.09 -11.87
CA ALA A 339 10.06 23.45 -12.88
C ALA A 339 8.75 22.94 -12.28
N ASN A 340 7.73 22.79 -13.13
CA ASN A 340 6.42 22.27 -12.77
C ASN A 340 6.08 21.04 -13.62
N PRO A 341 6.78 19.90 -13.41
CA PRO A 341 6.42 18.67 -14.09
C PRO A 341 5.01 18.20 -13.67
N PRO A 342 4.34 17.36 -14.48
CA PRO A 342 2.97 16.91 -14.21
C PRO A 342 2.78 16.24 -12.84
N SER A 343 3.82 15.57 -12.31
CA SER A 343 3.80 14.89 -11.01
C SER A 343 3.84 15.83 -9.79
N LYS A 344 4.29 17.08 -9.94
CA LYS A 344 4.53 17.99 -8.83
C LYS A 344 3.25 18.39 -8.09
N LEU A 345 2.18 18.72 -8.81
CA LEU A 345 0.91 19.13 -8.21
C LEU A 345 0.25 17.98 -7.43
N PRO A 346 0.12 16.75 -7.99
CA PRO A 346 -0.37 15.60 -7.23
C PRO A 346 0.46 15.29 -5.98
N LEU A 347 1.80 15.36 -6.05
CA LEU A 347 2.66 15.19 -4.87
C LEU A 347 2.39 16.24 -3.78
N LEU A 348 2.24 17.51 -4.16
CA LEU A 348 1.86 18.58 -3.22
C LEU A 348 0.49 18.33 -2.58
N THR A 349 -0.47 17.84 -3.34
CA THR A 349 -1.81 17.52 -2.84
C THR A 349 -1.76 16.40 -1.81
N LEU A 350 -1.02 15.31 -2.10
CA LEU A 350 -0.82 14.21 -1.16
C LEU A 350 -0.11 14.70 0.11
N LEU A 351 1.01 15.43 0.00
CA LEU A 351 1.74 15.96 1.16
C LEU A 351 0.89 16.89 2.05
N LYS A 352 -0.16 17.51 1.53
CA LYS A 352 -1.05 18.40 2.30
C LYS A 352 -2.25 17.67 2.91
N GLN A 353 -2.78 16.67 2.22
CA GLN A 353 -4.10 16.08 2.53
C GLN A 353 -4.01 14.65 3.08
N ALA A 354 -2.98 13.88 2.71
CA ALA A 354 -2.90 12.44 2.99
C ALA A 354 -2.85 12.09 4.48
N ARG A 355 -2.33 12.99 5.31
CA ARG A 355 -2.33 12.85 6.78
C ARG A 355 -3.72 12.53 7.34
N ALA A 356 -4.76 13.21 6.85
CA ALA A 356 -6.13 13.07 7.38
C ALA A 356 -6.73 11.67 7.11
N TYR A 357 -6.22 10.98 6.10
CA TYR A 357 -6.71 9.67 5.65
C TYR A 357 -5.77 8.52 6.05
N GLY A 358 -4.74 8.81 6.84
CA GLY A 358 -3.76 7.82 7.30
C GLY A 358 -2.78 7.35 6.22
N LEU A 359 -2.62 8.07 5.12
CA LEU A 359 -1.63 7.75 4.08
C LEU A 359 -0.31 8.48 4.38
N GLY A 360 0.73 7.72 4.72
CA GLY A 360 2.08 8.23 4.93
C GLY A 360 2.89 8.25 3.63
N LEU A 361 3.66 9.32 3.39
CA LEU A 361 4.56 9.40 2.23
C LEU A 361 5.98 9.28 2.76
N VAL A 362 6.77 8.36 2.22
CA VAL A 362 8.19 8.18 2.55
C VAL A 362 8.99 8.41 1.28
N LEU A 363 9.68 9.55 1.23
CA LEU A 363 10.36 10.01 0.02
C LEU A 363 11.87 9.92 0.22
N ALA A 364 12.61 9.38 -0.75
CA ALA A 364 14.07 9.37 -0.68
C ALA A 364 14.69 10.24 -1.77
N THR A 365 15.85 10.84 -1.49
CA THR A 365 16.65 11.50 -2.53
C THR A 365 18.15 11.44 -2.28
N GLN A 366 18.91 11.37 -3.37
CA GLN A 366 20.36 11.59 -3.35
C GLN A 366 20.75 13.05 -3.59
N ASN A 367 19.85 13.86 -4.15
CA ASN A 367 20.11 15.22 -4.62
C ASN A 367 19.23 16.24 -3.89
N PRO A 368 19.45 16.46 -2.58
CA PRO A 368 18.58 17.31 -1.79
C PRO A 368 18.57 18.76 -2.22
N ALA A 369 19.66 19.32 -2.75
CA ALA A 369 19.69 20.73 -3.15
C ALA A 369 18.71 21.09 -4.28
N ASP A 370 18.21 20.10 -5.03
CA ASP A 370 17.37 20.30 -6.21
C ASP A 370 15.92 19.83 -5.96
N LEU A 371 15.46 19.89 -4.70
CA LEU A 371 14.07 19.65 -4.30
C LEU A 371 13.32 20.94 -3.93
N ASP A 372 12.00 20.94 -4.12
CA ASP A 372 11.12 22.01 -3.66
C ASP A 372 10.89 21.95 -2.14
N TYR A 373 11.79 22.58 -1.37
CA TYR A 373 11.70 22.63 0.08
C TYR A 373 10.43 23.29 0.64
N LYS A 374 9.79 24.19 -0.12
CA LYS A 374 8.52 24.78 0.32
C LYS A 374 7.43 23.71 0.37
N GLY A 375 7.42 22.82 -0.62
CA GLY A 375 6.53 21.65 -0.62
C GLY A 375 6.84 20.68 0.52
N LEU A 376 8.12 20.46 0.83
CA LEU A 376 8.59 19.56 1.89
C LEU A 376 8.33 20.08 3.31
N SER A 377 7.91 21.33 3.49
CA SER A 377 7.53 21.87 4.81
C SER A 377 6.39 21.11 5.51
N ASN A 378 5.61 20.34 4.75
CA ASN A 378 4.56 19.47 5.27
C ASN A 378 5.09 18.13 5.82
N ILE A 379 6.39 17.85 5.70
CA ILE A 379 7.03 16.62 6.17
C ILE A 379 7.49 16.80 7.61
N GLY A 380 6.95 15.96 8.50
CA GLY A 380 7.28 15.93 9.92
C GLY A 380 8.63 15.30 10.20
N THR A 381 8.91 14.14 9.59
CA THR A 381 10.07 13.32 9.94
C THR A 381 11.18 13.40 8.89
N TRP A 382 12.42 13.62 9.34
CA TRP A 382 13.58 13.78 8.46
C TRP A 382 14.67 12.81 8.88
N PHE A 383 15.02 11.87 8.00
CA PHE A 383 16.17 10.99 8.14
C PHE A 383 17.33 11.52 7.31
N ILE A 384 18.39 11.96 7.98
CA ILE A 384 19.50 12.67 7.37
C ILE A 384 20.74 11.80 7.47
N GLY A 385 21.12 11.21 6.34
CA GLY A 385 22.40 10.52 6.18
C GLY A 385 23.51 11.50 5.82
N ARG A 386 24.71 10.95 5.61
CA ARG A 386 25.90 11.74 5.26
C ARG A 386 25.69 12.63 4.02
N LEU A 387 26.08 13.91 4.13
CA LEU A 387 26.11 14.88 3.03
C LEU A 387 27.48 15.57 2.95
N THR A 388 28.19 15.38 1.83
CA THR A 388 29.55 15.91 1.64
C THR A 388 29.58 17.35 1.15
N THR A 389 28.61 17.79 0.34
CA THR A 389 28.61 19.15 -0.20
C THR A 389 28.02 20.16 0.78
N GLU A 390 28.64 21.34 0.88
CA GLU A 390 28.14 22.42 1.73
C GLU A 390 26.81 22.97 1.23
N ARG A 391 26.61 23.01 -0.10
CA ARG A 391 25.35 23.42 -0.73
C ARG A 391 24.20 22.51 -0.28
N ASP A 392 24.37 21.20 -0.32
CA ASP A 392 23.34 20.23 0.09
C ASP A 392 23.00 20.38 1.57
N ARG A 393 24.03 20.48 2.44
CA ARG A 393 23.83 20.70 3.88
C ARG A 393 23.12 22.00 4.17
N SER A 394 23.52 23.10 3.53
CA SER A 394 22.90 24.41 3.75
C SER A 394 21.43 24.41 3.31
N ARG A 395 21.12 23.83 2.14
CA ARG A 395 19.75 23.74 1.63
C ARG A 395 18.86 22.88 2.53
N LEU A 396 19.38 21.75 2.99
CA LEU A 396 18.68 20.90 3.95
C LEU A 396 18.39 21.64 5.26
N LEU A 397 19.38 22.33 5.81
CA LEU A 397 19.22 23.11 7.04
C LEU A 397 18.24 24.28 6.87
N ASP A 398 18.19 24.93 5.70
CA ASP A 398 17.18 25.96 5.41
C ASP A 398 15.76 25.39 5.46
N GLY A 399 15.53 24.21 4.87
CA GLY A 399 14.25 23.52 4.92
C GLY A 399 13.83 23.07 6.33
N MET A 400 14.80 22.76 7.19
CA MET A 400 14.56 22.36 8.58
C MET A 400 14.29 23.55 9.51
N VAL A 401 14.93 24.70 9.28
CA VAL A 401 14.82 25.87 10.17
C VAL A 401 13.45 26.55 10.05
N ASP A 402 12.83 26.55 8.88
CA ASP A 402 11.48 27.11 8.70
C ASP A 402 10.38 26.30 9.43
N THR A 403 10.70 25.09 9.91
CA THR A 403 9.75 24.20 10.58
C THR A 403 9.96 24.06 12.10
N ALA A 404 10.91 24.78 12.73
CA ALA A 404 11.10 24.71 14.18
C ALA A 404 11.80 25.91 14.84
N HIS A 405 11.28 26.29 16.02
CA HIS A 405 11.96 27.07 17.06
C HIS A 405 13.12 26.25 17.69
N VAL A 406 14.20 25.98 16.96
CA VAL A 406 15.33 25.17 17.49
C VAL A 406 16.40 26.05 18.13
N GLY A 407 16.76 25.73 19.36
CA GLY A 407 17.87 26.33 20.12
C GLY A 407 19.25 25.69 19.86
N LEU A 408 19.43 24.98 18.74
CA LEU A 408 20.69 24.34 18.36
C LEU A 408 21.45 25.22 17.35
N GLU A 409 22.76 25.37 17.54
CA GLU A 409 23.60 26.16 16.65
C GLU A 409 23.75 25.44 15.29
N ARG A 410 23.35 26.11 14.20
CA ARG A 410 23.37 25.59 12.82
C ARG A 410 24.73 25.02 12.40
N SER A 411 25.82 25.60 12.91
CA SER A 411 27.21 25.18 12.70
C SER A 411 27.47 23.76 13.23
N SER A 412 26.97 23.44 14.43
CA SER A 412 27.12 22.14 15.07
C SER A 412 26.42 21.03 14.29
N LEU A 413 25.15 21.24 13.92
CA LEU A 413 24.37 20.28 13.12
C LEU A 413 25.01 20.01 11.75
N SER A 414 25.51 21.05 11.07
CA SER A 414 26.21 20.89 9.79
C SER A 414 27.48 20.03 9.92
N GLY A 415 28.23 20.21 11.02
CA GLY A 415 29.41 19.42 11.34
C GLY A 415 29.08 17.95 11.58
N THR A 416 28.04 17.65 12.35
CA THR A 416 27.57 16.28 12.60
C THR A 416 27.19 15.58 11.29
N ILE A 417 26.36 16.23 10.45
CA ILE A 417 25.90 15.66 9.17
C ILE A 417 27.07 15.34 8.21
N ALA A 418 28.12 16.17 8.21
CA ALA A 418 29.29 15.94 7.36
C ALA A 418 30.10 14.70 7.77
N ASN A 419 30.09 14.38 9.07
CA ASN A 419 30.90 13.34 9.70
C ASN A 419 30.16 12.02 9.93
N LEU A 420 28.86 11.93 9.60
CA LEU A 420 28.11 10.68 9.70
C LEU A 420 28.80 9.54 8.94
N GLU A 421 28.90 8.38 9.58
CA GLU A 421 29.41 7.17 8.94
C GLU A 421 28.36 6.53 8.02
N LYS A 422 28.77 5.50 7.28
CA LYS A 422 27.84 4.70 6.47
C LYS A 422 26.83 4.03 7.40
N ARG A 423 25.53 4.07 7.04
CA ARG A 423 24.41 3.53 7.83
C ARG A 423 24.13 4.30 9.14
N GLN A 424 24.75 5.46 9.35
CA GLN A 424 24.36 6.37 10.40
C GLN A 424 23.43 7.46 9.87
N PHE A 425 22.42 7.78 10.65
CA PHE A 425 21.42 8.80 10.33
C PHE A 425 21.13 9.65 11.55
N LEU A 426 20.95 10.94 11.29
CA LEU A 426 20.33 11.86 12.22
C LEU A 426 18.83 11.89 11.89
N VAL A 427 17.97 11.51 12.84
CA VAL A 427 16.53 11.59 12.67
C VAL A 427 15.98 12.80 13.43
N ARG A 428 15.22 13.65 12.74
CA ARG A 428 14.40 14.68 13.37
C ARG A 428 12.94 14.27 13.30
N ARG A 429 12.25 14.34 14.43
CA ARG A 429 10.84 13.99 14.58
C ARG A 429 10.03 15.19 15.07
N PRO A 430 8.72 15.24 14.82
CA PRO A 430 7.83 16.25 15.41
C PRO A 430 7.69 16.10 16.94
N SER A 431 7.77 14.87 17.43
CA SER A 431 7.59 14.49 18.84
C SER A 431 8.77 14.90 19.73
N GLU A 432 9.95 15.14 19.14
CA GLU A 432 11.20 15.40 19.86
C GLU A 432 11.80 16.75 19.53
N LYS A 433 12.44 17.37 20.53
CA LYS A 433 13.09 18.68 20.37
C LYS A 433 14.46 18.57 19.72
N GLU A 434 15.19 17.50 20.01
CA GLU A 434 16.56 17.30 19.56
C GLU A 434 16.61 16.13 18.56
N PRO A 435 17.40 16.24 17.48
CA PRO A 435 17.57 15.13 16.55
C PRO A 435 18.34 13.97 17.19
N THR A 436 17.91 12.73 16.95
CA THR A 436 18.56 11.51 17.48
C THR A 436 19.55 10.96 16.46
N LEU A 437 20.77 10.61 16.90
CA LEU A 437 21.73 9.88 16.08
C LEU A 437 21.55 8.38 16.29
N PHE A 438 21.36 7.63 15.20
CA PHE A 438 21.27 6.17 15.26
C PHE A 438 22.01 5.50 14.11
N THR A 439 22.35 4.23 14.31
CA THR A 439 22.89 3.34 13.28
C THR A 439 21.81 2.36 12.86
N THR A 440 21.58 2.17 11.56
CA THR A 440 20.53 1.28 11.07
C THR A 440 20.79 -0.17 11.43
N ARG A 441 19.73 -0.93 11.74
CA ARG A 441 19.82 -2.39 11.86
C ARG A 441 20.23 -3.04 10.53
N PHE A 442 20.60 -4.31 10.59
CA PHE A 442 20.78 -5.11 9.39
C PHE A 442 19.41 -5.42 8.77
N CYS A 443 19.29 -5.32 7.44
CA CYS A 443 18.06 -5.64 6.71
C CYS A 443 17.80 -7.15 6.76
N MET A 444 16.52 -7.52 6.85
CA MET A 444 16.07 -8.90 6.70
C MET A 444 16.19 -9.38 5.26
N SER A 445 15.94 -8.48 4.31
CA SER A 445 16.10 -8.70 2.88
C SER A 445 17.57 -8.58 2.45
N TYR A 446 17.97 -9.44 1.51
CA TYR A 446 19.29 -9.43 0.89
C TYR A 446 19.42 -8.26 -0.09
N LEU A 447 20.43 -7.42 0.13
CA LEU A 447 20.69 -6.22 -0.67
C LEU A 447 21.62 -6.54 -1.83
N ALA A 448 21.10 -7.16 -2.89
CA ALA A 448 21.87 -7.56 -4.08
C ALA A 448 22.30 -6.38 -4.98
N GLY A 449 21.71 -5.20 -4.75
CA GLY A 449 21.79 -4.04 -5.65
C GLY A 449 20.69 -4.08 -6.72
N PRO A 450 20.86 -3.36 -7.85
CA PRO A 450 19.87 -3.34 -8.91
C PRO A 450 19.71 -4.73 -9.55
N LEU A 451 18.47 -5.19 -9.65
CA LEU A 451 18.17 -6.50 -10.22
C LEU A 451 18.20 -6.49 -11.76
N SER A 452 18.71 -7.57 -12.35
CA SER A 452 18.66 -7.75 -13.81
C SER A 452 17.23 -8.04 -14.29
N ARG A 453 16.95 -7.82 -15.58
CA ARG A 453 15.64 -8.14 -16.17
C ARG A 453 15.23 -9.60 -15.96
N GLU A 454 16.19 -10.52 -16.04
CA GLU A 454 15.98 -11.96 -15.82
C GLU A 454 15.67 -12.27 -14.35
N GLN A 455 16.38 -11.63 -13.42
CA GLN A 455 16.12 -11.73 -11.99
C GLN A 455 14.75 -11.17 -11.63
N THR A 456 14.38 -10.01 -12.19
CA THR A 456 13.05 -9.42 -12.02
C THR A 456 11.96 -10.33 -12.57
N ALA A 457 12.18 -10.96 -13.72
CA ALA A 457 11.25 -11.93 -14.29
C ALA A 457 11.06 -13.17 -13.41
N LEU A 458 12.14 -13.64 -12.76
CA LEU A 458 12.07 -14.76 -11.81
C LEU A 458 11.23 -14.40 -10.58
N LEU A 459 11.40 -13.19 -10.04
CA LEU A 459 10.69 -12.71 -8.85
C LEU A 459 9.22 -12.36 -9.11
N ALA A 460 8.90 -11.94 -10.33
CA ALA A 460 7.57 -11.48 -10.68
C ALA A 460 6.63 -12.61 -11.14
N ARG A 461 7.12 -13.85 -11.23
CA ARG A 461 6.25 -15.01 -11.45
C ARG A 461 5.35 -15.18 -10.23
N PRO A 462 4.03 -15.33 -10.41
CA PRO A 462 3.17 -15.69 -9.29
C PRO A 462 3.68 -17.00 -8.68
N THR A 463 3.83 -17.03 -7.35
CA THR A 463 4.04 -18.26 -6.60
C THR A 463 2.93 -19.22 -7.02
N VAL A 464 3.31 -20.36 -7.62
CA VAL A 464 2.37 -21.33 -8.19
C VAL A 464 1.62 -21.99 -7.05
N ASP A 465 0.47 -21.43 -6.73
CA ASP A 465 -0.64 -22.05 -6.00
C ASP A 465 -1.94 -21.30 -6.37
N SER A 466 -2.30 -21.20 -7.68
CA SER A 466 -3.69 -20.93 -8.14
C SER A 466 -3.82 -20.57 -9.64
N ILE A 467 -3.22 -21.28 -10.59
CA ILE A 467 -3.67 -21.17 -12.00
C ILE A 467 -3.65 -22.55 -12.64
N GLU A 468 -4.84 -23.14 -12.81
CA GLU A 468 -5.04 -24.28 -13.70
C GLU A 468 -4.83 -23.84 -15.17
N PRO A 469 -4.04 -24.58 -15.97
CA PRO A 469 -3.82 -24.24 -17.36
C PRO A 469 -4.96 -24.76 -18.25
N SER A 470 -5.72 -23.84 -18.85
CA SER A 470 -6.68 -24.17 -19.91
C SER A 470 -5.95 -24.58 -21.19
N GLY A 471 -6.00 -25.87 -21.49
CA GLY A 471 -6.41 -26.43 -22.79
C GLY A 471 -5.70 -25.97 -24.06
N SER A 472 -4.65 -26.70 -24.44
CA SER A 472 -4.10 -26.77 -25.80
C SER A 472 -5.14 -27.25 -26.83
N VAL A 473 -5.19 -26.63 -28.01
CA VAL A 473 -5.89 -27.19 -29.17
C VAL A 473 -4.90 -27.40 -30.32
N ALA A 474 -4.74 -28.66 -30.69
CA ALA A 474 -3.96 -29.10 -31.84
C ALA A 474 -4.81 -28.99 -33.12
N ALA A 475 -4.18 -28.49 -34.19
CA ALA A 475 -4.75 -28.42 -35.53
C ALA A 475 -4.77 -29.79 -36.22
N SER A 476 -5.83 -30.07 -36.97
CA SER A 476 -5.80 -31.08 -38.05
C SER A 476 -6.67 -30.62 -39.22
N GLU A 477 -6.05 -30.57 -40.40
CA GLU A 477 -6.66 -30.31 -41.70
C GLU A 477 -7.37 -31.56 -42.26
N THR A 478 -8.41 -31.40 -43.10
CA THR A 478 -8.67 -32.20 -44.33
C THR A 478 -9.87 -31.71 -45.18
N VAL A 479 -9.54 -31.05 -46.30
CA VAL A 479 -9.91 -31.24 -47.74
C VAL A 479 -11.28 -31.84 -48.19
N GLU A 480 -11.98 -31.04 -49.02
CA GLU A 480 -12.83 -31.27 -50.23
C GLU A 480 -13.82 -32.45 -50.35
N GLN A 481 -15.07 -32.22 -50.82
CA GLN A 481 -15.51 -31.97 -52.22
C GLN A 481 -17.05 -32.16 -52.34
N VAL A 482 -17.74 -31.33 -53.13
CA VAL A 482 -19.18 -31.44 -53.44
C VAL A 482 -19.38 -31.50 -54.96
N ALA A 483 -20.29 -32.36 -55.43
CA ALA A 483 -20.88 -32.27 -56.77
C ALA A 483 -22.31 -32.85 -56.78
N GLY A 484 -23.24 -32.19 -57.49
CA GLY A 484 -24.39 -32.86 -58.14
C GLY A 484 -25.81 -32.33 -57.90
N GLU A 485 -26.14 -31.20 -58.56
CA GLU A 485 -27.38 -30.83 -59.29
C GLU A 485 -28.80 -31.48 -59.09
N THR A 486 -29.78 -30.57 -58.92
CA THR A 486 -31.09 -30.38 -59.64
C THR A 486 -32.44 -31.02 -59.21
N SER A 487 -33.41 -30.12 -58.98
CA SER A 487 -34.78 -29.98 -59.62
C SER A 487 -36.06 -29.98 -58.73
N ASP A 488 -36.80 -28.86 -58.87
CA ASP A 488 -38.25 -28.54 -58.81
C ASP A 488 -39.21 -28.81 -57.62
N ASP A 489 -39.60 -27.69 -56.97
CA ASP A 489 -40.95 -27.07 -56.84
C ASP A 489 -42.13 -27.76 -56.10
N THR A 490 -42.52 -27.25 -54.90
CA THR A 490 -43.81 -26.55 -54.60
C THR A 490 -44.05 -26.27 -53.08
N LYS A 491 -44.48 -25.04 -52.76
CA LYS A 491 -44.78 -24.42 -51.42
C LYS A 491 -45.89 -25.11 -50.59
N PRO A 492 -45.87 -25.05 -49.24
CA PRO A 492 -46.35 -23.88 -48.46
C PRO A 492 -45.53 -23.52 -47.20
N ALA A 493 -45.02 -22.28 -47.14
CA ALA A 493 -44.43 -21.58 -45.96
C ALA A 493 -43.79 -22.49 -44.89
N GLU A 494 -42.88 -23.35 -45.34
CA GLU A 494 -41.89 -24.01 -44.51
C GLU A 494 -40.70 -23.07 -44.36
N VAL A 495 -40.03 -23.19 -43.22
CA VAL A 495 -38.70 -22.66 -42.94
C VAL A 495 -37.86 -22.73 -44.23
N GLU A 496 -37.31 -21.60 -44.72
CA GLU A 496 -36.44 -21.64 -45.90
C GLU A 496 -35.20 -22.47 -45.57
N ILE A 497 -35.18 -23.71 -46.08
CA ILE A 497 -34.05 -24.63 -46.01
C ILE A 497 -33.28 -24.48 -47.32
N GLN A 498 -32.18 -23.74 -47.30
CA GLN A 498 -31.23 -23.72 -48.42
C GLN A 498 -30.09 -24.69 -48.09
N SER A 499 -29.83 -25.66 -48.97
CA SER A 499 -28.76 -26.67 -48.81
C SER A 499 -28.79 -27.46 -47.48
N GLY A 500 -29.97 -27.76 -46.94
CA GLY A 500 -30.14 -28.49 -45.66
C GLY A 500 -29.94 -27.64 -44.40
N GLN A 501 -29.72 -26.33 -44.55
CA GLN A 501 -29.55 -25.38 -43.45
C GLN A 501 -30.73 -24.40 -43.40
N ILE A 502 -31.20 -24.09 -42.19
CA ILE A 502 -32.28 -23.15 -41.95
C ILE A 502 -31.70 -21.73 -41.99
N THR A 503 -32.10 -20.91 -42.96
CA THR A 503 -31.59 -19.53 -43.11
C THR A 503 -32.47 -18.48 -42.45
N GLN A 504 -33.71 -18.84 -42.08
CA GLN A 504 -34.63 -17.99 -41.35
C GLN A 504 -34.93 -18.57 -39.97
N ALA A 505 -34.70 -17.80 -38.91
CA ALA A 505 -34.89 -18.23 -37.53
C ALA A 505 -36.33 -18.75 -37.28
N PRO A 506 -36.50 -20.00 -36.83
CA PRO A 506 -37.81 -20.53 -36.44
C PRO A 506 -38.47 -19.68 -35.33
N LEU A 507 -39.76 -19.38 -35.50
CA LEU A 507 -40.51 -18.57 -34.53
C LEU A 507 -41.11 -19.44 -33.40
N PRO A 508 -41.08 -18.96 -32.15
CA PRO A 508 -41.76 -19.61 -31.03
C PRO A 508 -43.27 -19.35 -31.05
N ALA A 509 -43.97 -19.77 -29.99
CA ALA A 509 -45.37 -19.42 -29.76
C ALA A 509 -45.63 -17.90 -29.91
N ALA A 510 -46.77 -17.53 -30.49
CA ALA A 510 -47.13 -16.12 -30.70
C ALA A 510 -47.13 -15.32 -29.38
N GLY A 511 -46.45 -14.18 -29.39
CA GLY A 511 -46.34 -13.26 -28.26
C GLY A 511 -45.17 -13.53 -27.30
N ILE A 512 -44.24 -14.43 -27.66
CA ILE A 512 -42.95 -14.59 -26.97
C ILE A 512 -41.91 -13.69 -27.65
N PRO A 513 -41.20 -12.80 -26.91
CA PRO A 513 -40.10 -12.01 -27.46
C PRO A 513 -38.97 -12.90 -27.98
N VAL A 514 -38.35 -12.50 -29.09
CA VAL A 514 -37.23 -13.20 -29.73
C VAL A 514 -36.10 -12.20 -29.91
N HIS A 515 -34.91 -12.55 -29.43
CA HIS A 515 -33.70 -11.74 -29.57
C HIS A 515 -32.55 -12.59 -30.14
N TYR A 516 -31.51 -11.93 -30.62
CA TYR A 516 -30.30 -12.53 -31.19
C TYR A 516 -29.09 -11.96 -30.47
N LEU A 517 -28.20 -12.82 -29.95
CA LEU A 517 -26.97 -12.35 -29.31
C LEU A 517 -26.02 -11.76 -30.35
N HIS A 518 -25.50 -10.56 -30.09
CA HIS A 518 -24.57 -9.87 -30.98
C HIS A 518 -23.16 -10.44 -30.82
N ASP A 519 -22.59 -10.97 -31.91
CA ASP A 519 -21.19 -11.41 -31.96
C ASP A 519 -20.54 -10.92 -33.25
N THR A 520 -19.59 -9.98 -33.11
CA THR A 520 -18.86 -9.37 -34.23
C THR A 520 -17.88 -10.33 -34.91
N THR A 521 -17.59 -11.48 -34.29
CA THR A 521 -16.66 -12.50 -34.82
C THR A 521 -17.37 -13.61 -35.59
N ALA A 522 -18.69 -13.74 -35.46
CA ALA A 522 -19.50 -14.84 -36.00
C ALA A 522 -20.29 -14.49 -37.28
N ILE A 523 -19.67 -13.80 -38.24
CA ILE A 523 -20.32 -13.49 -39.53
C ILE A 523 -20.60 -14.81 -40.28
N GLY A 524 -21.88 -15.14 -40.50
CA GLY A 524 -22.31 -16.37 -41.16
C GLY A 524 -22.37 -17.63 -40.28
N GLY A 525 -22.27 -17.48 -38.95
CA GLY A 525 -22.29 -18.59 -38.00
C GLY A 525 -23.65 -19.28 -37.86
N LYS A 526 -23.64 -20.49 -37.26
CA LYS A 526 -24.84 -21.24 -36.88
C LYS A 526 -25.31 -20.83 -35.48
N TYR A 527 -26.60 -20.54 -35.35
CA TYR A 527 -27.25 -20.12 -34.11
C TYR A 527 -28.14 -21.22 -33.56
N VAL A 528 -28.10 -21.42 -32.24
CA VAL A 528 -28.88 -22.42 -31.50
C VAL A 528 -29.89 -21.73 -30.58
N PRO A 529 -31.07 -22.34 -30.34
CA PRO A 529 -32.08 -21.72 -29.50
C PRO A 529 -31.70 -21.86 -28.01
N ALA A 530 -31.92 -20.78 -27.27
CA ALA A 530 -31.74 -20.69 -25.84
C ALA A 530 -32.91 -19.94 -25.19
N LEU A 531 -33.09 -20.11 -23.89
CA LEU A 531 -34.01 -19.30 -23.10
C LEU A 531 -33.22 -18.27 -22.30
N LEU A 532 -33.63 -17.01 -22.42
CA LEU A 532 -33.15 -15.92 -21.59
C LEU A 532 -34.15 -15.64 -20.48
N ALA A 533 -33.67 -15.59 -19.25
CA ALA A 533 -34.43 -15.16 -18.10
C ALA A 533 -33.68 -14.08 -17.33
N TYR A 534 -34.26 -12.88 -17.30
CA TYR A 534 -33.72 -11.72 -16.60
C TYR A 534 -34.50 -11.49 -15.32
N PHE A 535 -33.80 -11.55 -14.18
CA PHE A 535 -34.37 -11.39 -12.86
C PHE A 535 -33.79 -10.18 -12.14
N THR A 536 -34.63 -9.58 -11.30
CA THR A 536 -34.17 -8.84 -10.12
C THR A 536 -34.43 -9.71 -8.89
N ILE A 537 -33.39 -10.00 -8.12
CA ILE A 537 -33.46 -10.75 -6.88
C ILE A 537 -33.21 -9.79 -5.72
N HIS A 538 -34.18 -9.68 -4.83
CA HIS A 538 -34.10 -8.87 -3.62
C HIS A 538 -33.54 -9.70 -2.46
N TYR A 539 -32.43 -9.29 -1.88
CA TYR A 539 -31.81 -9.91 -0.70
C TYR A 539 -32.04 -9.04 0.52
N VAL A 540 -32.63 -9.61 1.57
CA VAL A 540 -32.95 -8.88 2.81
C VAL A 540 -32.47 -9.67 4.02
N ASN A 541 -31.78 -8.99 4.93
CA ASN A 541 -31.44 -9.47 6.26
C ASN A 541 -31.63 -8.34 7.28
N GLU A 542 -32.79 -8.33 7.97
CA GLU A 542 -33.18 -7.28 8.92
C GLU A 542 -32.21 -7.17 10.11
N LYS A 543 -31.65 -8.30 10.57
CA LYS A 543 -30.73 -8.34 11.72
C LYS A 543 -29.46 -7.53 11.48
N HIS A 544 -29.00 -7.51 10.23
CA HIS A 544 -27.77 -6.83 9.81
C HIS A 544 -28.06 -5.61 8.92
N ALA A 545 -29.32 -5.17 8.84
CA ALA A 545 -29.78 -4.06 8.00
C ALA A 545 -29.37 -4.16 6.52
N ILE A 546 -29.28 -5.38 5.99
CA ILE A 546 -28.90 -5.63 4.59
C ILE A 546 -30.18 -5.62 3.74
N SER A 547 -30.19 -4.80 2.70
CA SER A 547 -31.22 -4.76 1.65
C SER A 547 -30.55 -4.47 0.31
N LYS A 548 -30.55 -5.43 -0.61
CA LYS A 548 -29.86 -5.30 -1.90
C LYS A 548 -30.61 -5.99 -3.02
N ASP A 549 -30.68 -5.28 -4.14
CA ASP A 549 -31.20 -5.82 -5.39
C ASP A 549 -30.02 -6.26 -6.24
N ARG A 550 -30.08 -7.50 -6.74
CA ARG A 550 -29.15 -8.01 -7.74
C ARG A 550 -29.91 -8.31 -9.02
N GLU A 551 -29.37 -7.82 -10.12
CA GLU A 551 -29.91 -8.05 -11.45
C GLU A 551 -29.08 -9.11 -12.14
N ILE A 552 -29.69 -10.21 -12.57
CA ILE A 552 -28.98 -11.30 -13.22
C ILE A 552 -29.71 -11.77 -14.47
N VAL A 553 -28.96 -12.11 -15.52
CA VAL A 553 -29.46 -12.74 -16.73
C VAL A 553 -28.98 -14.19 -16.74
N ARG A 554 -29.91 -15.13 -16.84
CA ARG A 554 -29.60 -16.56 -17.04
C ARG A 554 -29.93 -16.95 -18.46
N VAL A 555 -28.99 -17.57 -19.15
CA VAL A 555 -29.17 -18.12 -20.49
C VAL A 555 -28.96 -19.63 -20.43
N THR A 556 -29.95 -20.40 -20.87
CA THR A 556 -29.87 -21.87 -20.91
C THR A 556 -30.18 -22.40 -22.30
N PRO A 557 -29.47 -23.42 -22.80
CA PRO A 557 -29.80 -24.07 -24.06
C PRO A 557 -31.23 -24.62 -24.05
N LEU A 558 -31.90 -24.56 -25.19
CA LEU A 558 -33.18 -25.22 -25.42
C LEU A 558 -32.96 -26.44 -26.32
N SER A 559 -33.20 -27.63 -25.78
CA SER A 559 -32.99 -28.91 -26.49
C SER A 559 -34.30 -29.56 -26.93
N ASP A 560 -34.20 -30.50 -27.88
CA ASP A 560 -35.31 -31.34 -28.36
C ASP A 560 -35.36 -32.71 -27.64
N GLY A 561 -34.73 -32.81 -26.46
CA GLY A 561 -34.60 -34.03 -25.67
C GLY A 561 -35.69 -34.24 -24.61
N LEU A 562 -35.57 -35.32 -23.83
CA LEU A 562 -36.49 -35.65 -22.71
C LEU A 562 -36.62 -34.54 -21.66
N VAL A 563 -35.59 -33.70 -21.52
CA VAL A 563 -35.57 -32.51 -20.67
C VAL A 563 -35.27 -31.31 -21.57
N PRO A 564 -36.29 -30.62 -22.10
CA PRO A 564 -36.09 -29.54 -23.06
C PRO A 564 -35.30 -28.36 -22.49
N VAL A 565 -35.42 -28.11 -21.18
CA VAL A 565 -34.78 -27.00 -20.46
C VAL A 565 -34.23 -27.51 -19.14
N ASP A 566 -32.94 -27.31 -18.90
CA ASP A 566 -32.27 -27.60 -17.65
C ASP A 566 -31.51 -26.37 -17.14
N TRP A 567 -32.11 -25.68 -16.17
CA TRP A 567 -31.54 -24.47 -15.57
C TRP A 567 -30.24 -24.72 -14.80
N SER A 568 -29.89 -25.97 -14.49
CA SER A 568 -28.56 -26.28 -13.90
C SER A 568 -27.41 -26.06 -14.87
N ASN A 569 -27.67 -26.10 -16.18
CA ASN A 569 -26.71 -25.81 -17.25
C ASN A 569 -26.78 -24.35 -17.72
N SER A 570 -27.51 -23.48 -17.01
CA SER A 570 -27.60 -22.07 -17.39
C SER A 570 -26.28 -21.35 -17.13
N GLN A 571 -25.84 -20.54 -18.08
CA GLN A 571 -24.80 -19.54 -17.86
C GLN A 571 -25.42 -18.27 -17.25
N VAL A 572 -24.68 -17.62 -16.35
CA VAL A 572 -25.12 -16.39 -15.65
C VAL A 572 -24.31 -15.22 -16.18
N PHE A 573 -25.02 -14.13 -16.46
CA PHE A 573 -24.45 -12.89 -16.95
C PHE A 573 -24.98 -11.71 -16.14
N GLU A 574 -24.15 -10.69 -15.99
CA GLU A 574 -24.61 -9.36 -15.59
C GLU A 574 -25.33 -8.71 -16.79
N PRO A 575 -26.33 -7.83 -16.57
CA PRO A 575 -27.15 -7.27 -17.66
C PRO A 575 -26.35 -6.56 -18.77
N GLN A 576 -25.16 -6.07 -18.46
CA GLN A 576 -24.27 -5.33 -19.36
C GLN A 576 -23.45 -6.26 -20.27
N GLU A 577 -23.33 -7.54 -19.91
CA GLU A 577 -22.52 -8.53 -20.64
C GLU A 577 -23.29 -9.18 -21.80
N ILE A 578 -24.62 -9.01 -21.83
CA ILE A 578 -25.49 -9.54 -22.89
C ILE A 578 -25.95 -8.37 -23.77
N GLU A 579 -25.32 -8.24 -24.93
CA GLU A 579 -25.82 -7.38 -26.00
C GLU A 579 -26.65 -8.22 -26.98
N SER A 580 -27.95 -7.94 -27.06
CA SER A 580 -28.88 -8.64 -27.95
C SER A 580 -29.65 -7.69 -28.85
N GLU A 581 -29.87 -8.10 -30.09
CA GLU A 581 -30.65 -7.36 -31.09
C GLU A 581 -32.01 -8.02 -31.37
N ASP A 582 -32.94 -7.22 -31.89
CA ASP A 582 -34.27 -7.70 -32.31
C ASP A 582 -34.27 -8.27 -33.75
N GLN A 583 -33.20 -8.02 -34.52
CA GLN A 583 -33.08 -8.45 -35.90
C GLN A 583 -32.07 -9.60 -36.05
N PRO A 584 -32.35 -10.58 -36.93
CA PRO A 584 -31.43 -11.67 -37.18
C PRO A 584 -30.13 -11.16 -37.85
N PRO A 585 -28.95 -11.68 -37.46
CA PRO A 585 -27.69 -11.35 -38.11
C PRO A 585 -27.68 -11.71 -39.61
N GLN A 586 -27.03 -10.90 -40.43
CA GLN A 586 -26.91 -11.17 -41.87
C GLN A 586 -26.11 -12.45 -42.14
N GLY A 587 -26.69 -13.36 -42.93
CA GLY A 587 -26.03 -14.60 -43.35
C GLY A 587 -26.02 -15.73 -42.31
N ALA A 588 -26.67 -15.56 -41.15
CA ALA A 588 -26.74 -16.60 -40.12
C ALA A 588 -27.59 -17.81 -40.55
N THR A 589 -27.23 -18.98 -40.03
CA THR A 589 -28.06 -20.19 -40.10
C THR A 589 -28.55 -20.58 -38.72
N TYR A 590 -29.65 -21.32 -38.62
CA TYR A 590 -30.32 -21.62 -37.35
C TYR A 590 -30.51 -23.12 -37.15
N ALA A 591 -30.46 -23.56 -35.90
CA ALA A 591 -30.88 -24.91 -35.53
C ALA A 591 -32.41 -25.03 -35.52
N ALA A 592 -32.90 -26.28 -35.54
CA ALA A 592 -34.32 -26.55 -35.39
C ALA A 592 -34.81 -26.13 -33.99
N LEU A 593 -36.06 -25.67 -33.92
CA LEU A 593 -36.72 -25.30 -32.68
C LEU A 593 -37.71 -26.39 -32.27
N SER A 594 -37.65 -26.82 -31.01
CA SER A 594 -38.45 -27.93 -30.48
C SER A 594 -39.97 -27.69 -30.59
N ALA A 595 -40.73 -28.79 -30.61
CA ALA A 595 -42.19 -28.71 -30.65
C ALA A 595 -42.78 -28.08 -29.37
N GLU A 596 -42.12 -28.22 -28.20
CA GLU A 596 -42.56 -27.54 -26.97
C GLU A 596 -42.47 -26.02 -27.08
N ALA A 597 -41.50 -25.47 -27.81
CA ALA A 597 -41.30 -24.03 -27.99
C ALA A 597 -42.40 -23.36 -28.85
N ARG A 598 -43.29 -24.15 -29.46
CA ARG A 598 -44.47 -23.63 -30.15
C ARG A 598 -45.68 -23.46 -29.23
N LYS A 599 -45.58 -23.87 -27.96
CA LYS A 599 -46.67 -23.81 -26.97
C LYS A 599 -46.40 -22.74 -25.92
N LYS A 600 -47.32 -21.77 -25.77
CA LYS A 600 -47.22 -20.71 -24.75
C LYS A 600 -47.20 -21.25 -23.30
N THR A 601 -47.85 -22.39 -23.07
CA THR A 601 -47.85 -23.07 -21.76
C THR A 601 -46.47 -23.54 -21.35
N SER A 602 -45.62 -23.95 -22.30
CA SER A 602 -44.23 -24.35 -22.04
C SER A 602 -43.41 -23.18 -21.51
N PHE A 603 -43.49 -22.00 -22.14
CA PHE A 603 -42.79 -20.79 -21.66
C PHE A 603 -43.25 -20.38 -20.26
N THR A 604 -44.55 -20.48 -19.97
CA THR A 604 -45.06 -20.19 -18.62
C THR A 604 -44.49 -21.17 -17.57
N GLN A 605 -44.33 -22.44 -17.94
CA GLN A 605 -43.71 -23.46 -17.08
C GLN A 605 -42.21 -23.22 -16.92
N TRP A 606 -41.49 -22.96 -18.01
CA TRP A 606 -40.04 -22.69 -17.98
C TRP A 606 -39.71 -21.44 -17.20
N GLN A 607 -40.49 -20.36 -17.32
CA GLN A 607 -40.32 -19.15 -16.52
C GLN A 607 -40.51 -19.46 -15.02
N ARG A 608 -41.49 -20.29 -14.64
CA ARG A 608 -41.68 -20.71 -13.24
C ARG A 608 -40.51 -21.55 -12.74
N GLN A 609 -40.01 -22.48 -13.56
CA GLN A 609 -38.83 -23.28 -13.24
C GLN A 609 -37.59 -22.41 -13.05
N ALA A 610 -37.44 -21.36 -13.86
CA ALA A 610 -36.34 -20.42 -13.78
C ALA A 610 -36.38 -19.63 -12.46
N VAL A 611 -37.56 -19.15 -12.04
CA VAL A 611 -37.77 -18.51 -10.73
C VAL A 611 -37.49 -19.49 -9.58
N ASP A 612 -37.98 -20.73 -9.68
CA ASP A 612 -37.72 -21.76 -8.66
C ASP A 612 -36.24 -22.13 -8.56
N TYR A 613 -35.53 -22.13 -9.68
CA TYR A 613 -34.09 -22.36 -9.72
C TYR A 613 -33.34 -21.20 -9.08
N ALA A 614 -33.67 -19.96 -9.45
CA ALA A 614 -33.03 -18.76 -8.90
C ALA A 614 -33.22 -18.69 -7.38
N TYR A 615 -34.44 -18.88 -6.90
CA TYR A 615 -34.75 -18.93 -5.46
C TYR A 615 -33.92 -19.98 -4.69
N ARG A 616 -33.63 -21.14 -5.28
CA ARG A 616 -32.94 -22.25 -4.59
C ARG A 616 -31.42 -22.13 -4.60
N ASN A 617 -30.87 -21.58 -5.67
CA ASN A 617 -29.44 -21.64 -5.96
C ASN A 617 -28.73 -20.29 -5.87
N ASP A 618 -29.46 -19.18 -6.00
CA ASP A 618 -28.85 -17.86 -5.83
C ASP A 618 -28.73 -17.50 -4.34
N SER A 619 -27.59 -16.92 -4.00
CA SER A 619 -27.29 -16.34 -2.69
C SER A 619 -26.53 -15.04 -2.87
N LEU A 620 -26.66 -14.18 -1.86
CA LEU A 620 -25.78 -13.04 -1.68
C LEU A 620 -24.83 -13.36 -0.52
N ASP A 621 -23.54 -13.40 -0.84
CA ASP A 621 -22.50 -13.51 0.15
C ASP A 621 -22.40 -12.17 0.89
N TYR A 622 -22.30 -12.23 2.21
CA TYR A 622 -21.90 -11.10 3.03
C TYR A 622 -20.87 -11.54 4.05
N PHE A 623 -20.00 -10.64 4.44
CA PHE A 623 -18.92 -10.91 5.38
C PHE A 623 -19.25 -10.26 6.72
N LEU A 624 -18.84 -10.91 7.81
CA LEU A 624 -19.00 -10.35 9.14
C LEU A 624 -17.78 -10.61 10.01
N HIS A 625 -17.52 -9.69 10.92
CA HIS A 625 -16.51 -9.82 11.96
C HIS A 625 -17.20 -9.64 13.32
N LYS A 626 -17.38 -10.74 14.06
CA LYS A 626 -18.25 -10.76 15.26
C LYS A 626 -17.75 -9.89 16.39
N GLU A 627 -16.43 -9.87 16.61
CA GLU A 627 -15.82 -9.20 17.76
C GLU A 627 -15.92 -7.68 17.64
N LEU A 628 -15.56 -7.15 16.46
CA LEU A 628 -15.72 -5.73 16.12
C LEU A 628 -17.16 -5.35 15.72
N LYS A 629 -18.07 -6.33 15.61
CA LYS A 629 -19.47 -6.15 15.19
C LYS A 629 -19.60 -5.43 13.85
N MET A 630 -18.70 -5.75 12.92
CA MET A 630 -18.69 -5.18 11.58
C MET A 630 -19.33 -6.15 10.59
N TYR A 631 -19.95 -5.58 9.55
CA TYR A 631 -20.62 -6.32 8.48
C TYR A 631 -20.23 -5.68 7.14
N SER A 632 -20.15 -6.49 6.10
CA SER A 632 -19.82 -5.99 4.77
C SER A 632 -20.96 -5.17 4.18
N GLU A 633 -20.60 -4.18 3.38
CA GLU A 633 -21.58 -3.49 2.54
C GLU A 633 -22.03 -4.41 1.38
N PRO A 634 -23.24 -4.22 0.84
CA PRO A 634 -23.71 -5.06 -0.25
C PRO A 634 -22.86 -4.91 -1.52
N GLY A 635 -22.16 -5.99 -1.88
CA GLY A 635 -21.25 -6.03 -3.04
C GLY A 635 -19.81 -5.61 -2.72
N GLU A 636 -19.49 -5.32 -1.45
CA GLU A 636 -18.11 -5.20 -0.98
C GLU A 636 -17.40 -6.55 -1.15
N SER A 637 -16.17 -6.54 -1.66
CA SER A 637 -15.38 -7.78 -1.79
C SER A 637 -14.89 -8.26 -0.42
N GLN A 638 -14.53 -9.54 -0.31
CA GLN A 638 -13.96 -10.08 0.94
C GLN A 638 -12.71 -9.30 1.36
N GLY A 639 -11.82 -9.00 0.41
CA GLY A 639 -10.60 -8.25 0.66
C GLY A 639 -10.85 -6.82 1.13
N ASP A 640 -11.83 -6.11 0.54
CA ASP A 640 -12.19 -4.75 0.97
C ASP A 640 -12.74 -4.76 2.41
N PHE A 641 -13.61 -5.73 2.72
CA PHE A 641 -14.14 -5.90 4.06
C PHE A 641 -13.04 -6.22 5.08
N ALA A 642 -12.14 -7.16 4.74
CA ALA A 642 -11.02 -7.53 5.58
C ALA A 642 -10.07 -6.35 5.83
N ALA A 643 -9.77 -5.53 4.81
CA ALA A 643 -8.98 -4.31 4.96
C ALA A 643 -9.66 -3.30 5.90
N ARG A 644 -10.99 -3.17 5.83
CA ARG A 644 -11.77 -2.31 6.73
C ARG A 644 -11.78 -2.82 8.17
N VAL A 645 -11.90 -4.13 8.36
CA VAL A 645 -11.77 -4.81 9.68
C VAL A 645 -10.38 -4.59 10.26
N GLN A 646 -9.32 -4.78 9.47
CA GLN A 646 -7.94 -4.56 9.91
C GLN A 646 -7.71 -3.11 10.33
N MET A 647 -8.28 -2.15 9.58
CA MET A 647 -8.20 -0.73 9.94
C MET A 647 -8.89 -0.45 11.28
N ALA A 648 -10.11 -0.94 11.48
CA ALA A 648 -10.84 -0.75 12.73
C ALA A 648 -10.12 -1.40 13.92
N ALA A 649 -9.55 -2.60 13.73
CA ALA A 649 -8.72 -3.25 14.74
C ALA A 649 -7.49 -2.39 15.10
N ARG A 650 -6.84 -1.77 14.11
CA ARG A 650 -5.70 -0.89 14.31
C ARG A 650 -6.08 0.39 15.07
N GLU A 651 -7.25 0.96 14.80
CA GLU A 651 -7.75 2.14 15.53
C GLU A 651 -8.07 1.82 16.99
N GLU A 652 -8.73 0.69 17.26
CA GLU A 652 -9.02 0.25 18.64
C GLU A 652 -7.73 -0.05 19.40
N ARG A 653 -6.77 -0.70 18.73
CA ARG A 653 -5.42 -0.97 19.25
C ARG A 653 -4.68 0.31 19.60
N ASP A 654 -4.62 1.27 18.68
CA ASP A 654 -3.89 2.53 18.89
C ASP A 654 -4.54 3.36 20.02
N ALA A 655 -5.88 3.38 20.10
CA ALA A 655 -6.59 4.03 21.21
C ALA A 655 -6.32 3.35 22.57
N ALA A 656 -6.24 2.01 22.59
CA ALA A 656 -5.87 1.27 23.79
C ALA A 656 -4.42 1.52 24.20
N LEU A 657 -3.49 1.58 23.23
CA LEU A 657 -2.09 1.95 23.45
C LEU A 657 -1.96 3.35 24.04
N ASP A 658 -2.66 4.34 23.50
CA ASP A 658 -2.60 5.71 24.00
C ASP A 658 -3.13 5.81 25.42
N LYS A 659 -4.23 5.12 25.73
CA LYS A 659 -4.77 5.07 27.10
C LYS A 659 -3.77 4.44 28.08
N LEU A 660 -3.08 3.38 27.65
CA LEU A 660 -2.05 2.72 28.44
C LEU A 660 -0.86 3.65 28.66
N ARG A 661 -0.30 4.24 27.59
CA ARG A 661 0.80 5.21 27.65
C ARG A 661 0.45 6.39 28.57
N ASP A 662 -0.72 6.99 28.41
CA ASP A 662 -1.19 8.10 29.26
C ASP A 662 -1.25 7.73 30.75
N GLN A 663 -1.64 6.48 31.06
CA GLN A 663 -1.71 6.00 32.43
C GLN A 663 -0.32 5.85 33.04
N TYR A 664 0.63 5.26 32.31
CA TYR A 664 1.98 5.04 32.79
C TYR A 664 2.83 6.32 32.78
N GLU A 665 2.68 7.20 31.79
CA GLU A 665 3.35 8.51 31.77
C GLU A 665 2.99 9.36 32.99
N LYS A 666 1.70 9.36 33.40
CA LYS A 666 1.27 10.07 34.62
C LYS A 666 1.94 9.52 35.87
N LYS A 667 2.08 8.19 35.97
CA LYS A 667 2.77 7.52 37.08
C LYS A 667 4.28 7.82 37.04
N GLN A 668 4.92 7.70 35.88
CA GLN A 668 6.34 8.00 35.66
C GLN A 668 6.67 9.45 36.00
N ARG A 669 5.94 10.44 35.47
CA ARG A 669 6.16 11.87 35.82
C ARG A 669 6.01 12.11 37.32
N SER A 670 5.09 11.41 37.98
CA SER A 670 4.96 11.50 39.44
C SER A 670 6.15 10.87 40.18
N LEU A 671 6.74 9.78 39.68
CA LEU A 671 7.92 9.14 40.26
C LEU A 671 9.19 9.95 39.99
N GLU A 672 9.40 10.41 38.76
CA GLU A 672 10.51 11.30 38.39
C GLU A 672 10.53 12.56 39.24
N GLY A 673 9.36 13.19 39.43
CA GLY A 673 9.24 14.35 40.32
C GLY A 673 9.55 14.03 41.79
N LYS A 674 9.42 12.77 42.25
CA LYS A 674 9.87 12.32 43.57
C LYS A 674 11.38 12.01 43.58
N ILE A 675 11.91 11.40 42.51
CA ILE A 675 13.32 11.08 42.33
C ILE A 675 14.15 12.36 42.34
N ILE A 676 13.80 13.36 41.54
CA ILE A 676 14.49 14.66 41.51
C ILE A 676 14.53 15.29 42.91
N LYS A 677 13.41 15.27 43.65
CA LYS A 677 13.37 15.78 45.03
C LYS A 677 14.21 14.96 46.00
N ALA A 678 14.33 13.64 45.77
CA ALA A 678 15.15 12.76 46.58
C ALA A 678 16.64 12.95 46.28
N GLU A 679 17.03 13.16 45.01
CA GLU A 679 18.37 13.55 44.58
C GLU A 679 18.79 14.89 45.19
N GLU A 680 17.96 15.93 45.06
CA GLU A 680 18.18 17.24 45.70
C GLU A 680 18.36 17.11 47.22
N LYS A 681 17.63 16.18 47.85
CA LYS A 681 17.77 15.90 49.28
C LYS A 681 19.09 15.21 49.59
N VAL A 682 19.49 14.20 48.82
CA VAL A 682 20.80 13.53 48.98
C VAL A 682 21.93 14.54 48.83
N ASP A 683 21.87 15.41 47.83
CA ASP A 683 22.87 16.46 47.60
C ASP A 683 22.94 17.42 48.80
N ARG A 684 21.79 17.88 49.29
CA ARG A 684 21.72 18.78 50.44
C ARG A 684 22.28 18.14 51.71
N GLU A 685 21.91 16.90 52.03
CA GLU A 685 22.42 16.19 53.22
C GLU A 685 23.94 15.93 53.08
N THR A 686 24.41 15.65 51.86
CA THR A 686 25.83 15.45 51.54
C THR A 686 26.63 16.74 51.72
N GLU A 687 26.13 17.88 51.26
CA GLU A 687 26.75 19.20 51.49
C GLU A 687 26.77 19.58 52.98
N GLN A 688 25.66 19.39 53.70
CA GLN A 688 25.59 19.66 55.14
C GLN A 688 26.58 18.81 55.94
N ALA A 689 26.81 17.55 55.54
CA ALA A 689 27.82 16.70 56.17
C ALA A 689 29.26 17.14 55.82
N LYS A 690 29.50 17.63 54.60
CA LYS A 690 30.80 18.22 54.21
C LYS A 690 31.09 19.50 55.01
N ASP A 691 30.11 20.38 55.16
CA ASP A 691 30.23 21.61 55.96
C ASP A 691 30.35 21.35 57.46
N ALA A 692 29.64 20.35 57.99
CA ALA A 692 29.80 19.93 59.38
C ALA A 692 31.18 19.30 59.65
N LYS A 693 31.74 18.52 58.71
CA LYS A 693 33.14 18.06 58.78
C LYS A 693 34.12 19.25 58.76
N ARG A 694 33.84 20.28 57.96
CA ARG A 694 34.64 21.50 57.85
C ARG A 694 34.58 22.37 59.11
N GLN A 695 33.41 22.48 59.77
CA GLN A 695 33.27 23.12 61.09
C GLN A 695 33.90 22.30 62.23
N THR A 696 33.92 20.97 62.12
CA THR A 696 34.57 20.08 63.12
C THR A 696 36.10 20.11 63.00
N ALA A 697 36.63 20.45 61.82
CA ALA A 697 38.06 20.52 61.52
C ALA A 697 38.81 21.75 62.09
N ILE A 698 38.16 22.63 62.87
CA ILE A 698 38.79 23.82 63.47
C ILE A 698 39.29 23.59 64.91
N SER A 699 39.27 22.35 65.45
CA SER A 699 39.74 22.08 66.83
C SER A 699 40.93 21.14 66.99
N PHE A 700 41.60 20.73 65.90
CA PHE A 700 42.83 19.95 65.98
C PHE A 700 44.05 20.79 65.59
N GLY A 701 44.55 21.55 66.57
CA GLY A 701 45.77 22.34 66.46
C GLY A 701 46.66 22.20 67.70
N SER A 702 47.86 21.67 67.50
CA SER A 702 49.02 21.55 68.39
C SER A 702 49.04 20.41 69.43
N ALA A 703 49.59 19.26 69.01
CA ALA A 703 50.80 18.68 69.62
C ALA A 703 51.21 17.41 68.85
N VAL A 704 52.11 17.59 67.89
CA VAL A 704 52.84 16.50 67.22
C VAL A 704 54.15 16.27 67.99
N LEU A 705 54.44 15.00 68.26
CA LEU A 705 55.73 14.36 68.60
C LEU A 705 56.37 14.60 69.99
N GLY A 706 56.44 13.52 70.77
CA GLY A 706 57.38 13.37 71.88
C GLY A 706 57.22 12.06 72.66
N ALA A 707 58.29 11.23 72.64
CA ALA A 707 58.69 10.21 73.62
C ALA A 707 58.24 8.73 73.45
N LEU A 708 59.19 7.94 72.95
CA LEU A 708 59.61 6.67 73.56
C LEU A 708 59.83 6.83 75.08
N LEU A 709 59.54 5.77 75.84
CA LEU A 709 59.94 5.49 77.23
C LEU A 709 59.26 6.26 78.39
N GLY A 710 58.42 5.55 79.14
CA GLY A 710 58.67 5.31 80.56
C GLY A 710 58.13 6.30 81.61
N LYS A 711 57.24 5.74 82.45
CA LYS A 711 56.94 6.07 83.87
C LYS A 711 56.12 7.33 84.21
N SER A 712 54.94 7.00 84.78
CA SER A 712 54.19 7.65 85.87
C SER A 712 54.37 9.16 86.12
N LEU A 713 53.26 9.89 86.11
CA LEU A 713 52.56 10.26 87.36
C LEU A 713 51.24 10.96 87.05
N VAL A 714 50.22 10.55 87.79
CA VAL A 714 48.92 11.20 87.92
C VAL A 714 49.11 12.51 88.67
N THR A 715 48.47 13.59 88.21
CA THR A 715 47.96 14.62 89.13
C THR A 715 46.68 15.26 88.59
N GLN A 716 45.71 15.35 89.49
CA GLN A 716 44.34 15.81 89.34
C GLN A 716 44.25 17.29 88.93
N SER A 717 43.32 17.61 88.03
CA SER A 717 42.38 18.74 88.17
C SER A 717 41.43 18.79 86.96
N SER A 718 40.17 19.18 87.22
CA SER A 718 39.06 19.39 86.28
C SER A 718 38.22 18.18 85.85
N VAL A 719 37.47 17.66 86.82
CA VAL A 719 36.10 17.19 86.59
C VAL A 719 35.29 18.39 86.07
N GLY A 720 34.85 18.32 84.81
CA GLY A 720 33.95 19.34 84.25
C GLY A 720 34.10 19.59 82.76
N ARG A 721 34.12 18.55 81.91
CA ARG A 721 33.98 18.68 80.43
C ARG A 721 33.72 17.36 79.69
N ALA A 722 32.99 16.41 80.30
CA ALA A 722 32.64 15.14 79.63
C ALA A 722 31.32 15.19 78.82
N GLY A 723 30.66 16.35 78.68
CA GLY A 723 29.37 16.49 78.00
C GLY A 723 29.41 16.88 76.53
N THR A 724 30.55 17.34 76.00
CA THR A 724 30.62 18.02 74.70
C THR A 724 31.22 17.16 73.58
N ALA A 725 32.16 16.27 73.88
CA ALA A 725 32.77 15.36 72.90
C ALA A 725 31.87 14.17 72.53
N ALA A 726 31.04 13.70 73.47
CA ALA A 726 30.01 12.68 73.17
C ALA A 726 28.89 13.24 72.28
N LYS A 727 28.56 14.53 72.41
CA LYS A 727 27.53 15.20 71.60
C LYS A 727 27.99 15.47 70.16
N SER A 728 29.25 15.84 69.91
CA SER A 728 29.77 16.07 68.55
C SER A 728 29.92 14.77 67.74
N ALA A 729 30.40 13.69 68.36
CA ALA A 729 30.44 12.36 67.73
C ALA A 729 29.02 11.82 67.42
N SER A 730 28.04 12.05 68.31
CA SER A 730 26.65 11.66 68.05
C SER A 730 25.99 12.45 66.91
N ARG A 731 26.37 13.72 66.71
CA ARG A 731 25.87 14.54 65.59
C ARG A 731 26.46 14.11 64.24
N SER A 732 27.77 13.85 64.19
CA SER A 732 28.42 13.37 62.96
C SER A 732 27.92 11.98 62.55
N LYS A 733 27.64 11.10 63.52
CA LYS A 733 27.01 9.79 63.25
C LYS A 733 25.59 9.93 62.71
N ARG A 734 24.77 10.81 63.32
CA ARG A 734 23.40 11.09 62.84
C ARG A 734 23.39 11.65 61.41
N GLN A 735 24.28 12.57 61.08
CA GLN A 735 24.39 13.13 59.73
C GLN A 735 24.81 12.08 58.69
N SER A 736 25.70 11.14 59.05
CA SER A 736 26.01 10.00 58.18
C SER A 736 24.83 9.05 58.02
N GLU A 737 24.05 8.83 59.08
CA GLU A 737 22.80 8.04 59.03
C GLU A 737 21.68 8.74 58.24
N ASP A 738 21.67 10.08 58.20
CA ASP A 738 20.71 10.88 57.42
C ASP A 738 21.01 10.80 55.91
N ILE A 739 22.28 10.81 55.50
CA ILE A 739 22.70 10.56 54.11
C ILE A 739 22.27 9.17 53.65
N VAL A 740 22.62 8.13 54.42
CA VAL A 740 22.25 6.74 54.08
C VAL A 740 20.73 6.58 53.95
N ARG A 741 19.95 7.22 54.83
CA ARG A 741 18.49 7.21 54.74
C ARG A 741 17.96 7.95 53.50
N ALA A 742 18.64 9.00 53.05
CA ALA A 742 18.28 9.73 51.83
C ALA A 742 18.64 8.92 50.57
N GLU A 743 19.81 8.28 50.55
CA GLU A 743 20.25 7.38 49.47
C GLU A 743 19.34 6.15 49.37
N ASP A 744 18.96 5.52 50.49
CA ASP A 744 18.02 4.40 50.52
C ASP A 744 16.63 4.81 49.99
N ALA A 745 16.19 6.04 50.29
CA ALA A 745 14.91 6.54 49.80
C ALA A 745 14.95 6.82 48.29
N LEU A 746 16.05 7.38 47.78
CA LEU A 746 16.29 7.55 46.36
C LEU A 746 16.31 6.20 45.65
N LYS A 747 17.08 5.24 46.18
CA LYS A 747 17.16 3.88 45.63
C LYS A 747 15.80 3.22 45.51
N ARG A 748 14.95 3.29 46.56
CA ARG A 748 13.59 2.75 46.50
C ARG A 748 12.74 3.37 45.40
N LEU A 749 12.85 4.68 45.18
CA LEU A 749 12.11 5.36 44.11
C LEU A 749 12.62 4.98 42.72
N VAL A 750 13.93 4.75 42.58
CA VAL A 750 14.52 4.23 41.34
C VAL A 750 14.06 2.79 41.09
N ASP A 751 14.09 1.93 42.11
CA ASP A 751 13.61 0.55 42.03
C ASP A 751 12.10 0.53 41.67
N GLU A 752 11.27 1.40 42.30
CA GLU A 752 9.84 1.55 41.99
C GLU A 752 9.60 2.03 40.55
N LYS A 753 10.47 2.91 40.02
CA LYS A 753 10.43 3.31 38.61
C LYS A 753 10.76 2.13 37.70
N THR A 754 11.78 1.34 38.01
CA THR A 754 12.15 0.16 37.22
C THR A 754 11.04 -0.90 37.23
N GLU A 755 10.40 -1.15 38.37
CA GLU A 755 9.24 -2.04 38.47
C GLU A 755 8.05 -1.53 37.64
N LEU A 756 7.78 -0.22 37.70
CA LEU A 756 6.71 0.40 36.90
C LEU A 756 6.99 0.29 35.39
N ASP A 757 8.25 0.49 34.98
CA ASP A 757 8.67 0.36 33.58
C ASP A 757 8.48 -1.09 33.10
N ALA A 758 8.79 -2.09 33.93
CA ALA A 758 8.53 -3.51 33.64
C ALA A 758 7.03 -3.85 33.57
N GLU A 759 6.22 -3.33 34.50
CA GLU A 759 4.75 -3.49 34.50
C GLU A 759 4.13 -2.91 33.22
N MET A 760 4.65 -1.78 32.73
CA MET A 760 4.23 -1.19 31.46
C MET A 760 4.57 -2.08 30.27
N GLU A 761 5.78 -2.64 30.23
CA GLU A 761 6.19 -3.55 29.16
C GLU A 761 5.34 -4.81 29.11
N GLU A 762 5.02 -5.42 30.27
CA GLU A 762 4.14 -6.59 30.35
C GLU A 762 2.72 -6.26 29.85
N ALA A 763 2.17 -5.12 30.27
CA ALA A 763 0.84 -4.67 29.81
C ALA A 763 0.80 -4.38 28.30
N LEU A 764 1.90 -3.91 27.70
CA LEU A 764 2.02 -3.71 26.25
C LEU A 764 2.04 -5.05 25.50
N VAL A 765 2.72 -6.07 26.03
CA VAL A 765 2.76 -7.42 25.43
C VAL A 765 1.38 -8.07 25.48
N GLU A 766 0.68 -7.99 26.63
CA GLU A 766 -0.70 -8.50 26.75
C GLU A 766 -1.64 -7.81 25.76
N LEU A 767 -1.50 -6.50 25.58
CA LEU A 767 -2.31 -5.75 24.63
C LEU A 767 -2.02 -6.16 23.17
N ALA A 768 -0.76 -6.39 22.81
CA ALA A 768 -0.38 -6.82 21.46
C ALA A 768 -1.01 -8.17 21.08
N ALA A 769 -1.04 -9.12 22.02
CA ALA A 769 -1.62 -10.45 21.79
C ALA A 769 -3.13 -10.44 21.48
N VAL A 770 -3.86 -9.39 21.86
CA VAL A 770 -5.31 -9.26 21.59
C VAL A 770 -5.59 -8.90 20.13
N TYR A 771 -4.69 -8.17 19.47
CA TYR A 771 -4.92 -7.62 18.13
C TYR A 771 -4.13 -8.33 17.02
N ASP A 772 -3.19 -9.21 17.37
CA ASP A 772 -2.58 -10.13 16.42
C ASP A 772 -3.67 -11.11 15.91
N ASN A 773 -3.90 -11.10 14.59
CA ASN A 773 -4.86 -11.94 13.84
C ASN A 773 -6.33 -11.48 13.81
N ALA A 774 -6.62 -10.19 14.06
CA ALA A 774 -7.99 -9.65 13.94
C ALA A 774 -8.62 -9.82 12.53
N SER A 775 -7.83 -9.98 11.47
CA SER A 775 -8.34 -10.25 10.11
C SER A 775 -8.85 -11.68 9.91
N ASP A 776 -8.38 -12.64 10.72
CA ASP A 776 -8.57 -14.07 10.46
C ASP A 776 -9.98 -14.56 10.85
N ASN A 777 -10.73 -13.70 11.54
CA ASN A 777 -12.08 -13.99 12.05
C ASN A 777 -13.20 -13.46 11.13
N VAL A 778 -12.90 -13.16 9.86
CA VAL A 778 -13.91 -12.81 8.85
C VAL A 778 -14.68 -14.06 8.43
N GLU A 779 -15.97 -14.10 8.71
CA GLU A 779 -16.87 -15.19 8.33
C GLU A 779 -17.73 -14.80 7.12
N THR A 780 -17.80 -15.68 6.12
CA THR A 780 -18.78 -15.57 5.02
C THR A 780 -20.12 -16.15 5.44
N VAL A 781 -21.18 -15.38 5.27
CA VAL A 781 -22.55 -15.82 5.50
C VAL A 781 -23.38 -15.60 4.25
N LEU A 782 -24.26 -16.56 3.96
CA LEU A 782 -25.08 -16.57 2.76
C LEU A 782 -26.50 -16.05 3.07
N ILE A 783 -26.94 -15.01 2.36
CA ILE A 783 -28.35 -14.59 2.36
C ILE A 783 -29.04 -15.26 1.18
N LYS A 784 -30.00 -16.12 1.47
CA LYS A 784 -30.85 -16.73 0.44
C LYS A 784 -32.10 -15.87 0.23
N PRO A 785 -32.52 -15.66 -1.03
CA PRO A 785 -33.75 -14.95 -1.32
C PRO A 785 -34.96 -15.83 -0.98
N LEU A 786 -36.13 -15.23 -0.77
CA LEU A 786 -37.39 -15.97 -0.80
C LEU A 786 -37.96 -15.95 -2.21
N LYS A 787 -38.87 -16.89 -2.52
CA LYS A 787 -39.52 -16.95 -3.84
C LYS A 787 -40.26 -15.66 -4.20
N ARG A 788 -40.78 -14.93 -3.21
CA ARG A 788 -41.45 -13.63 -3.40
C ARG A 788 -40.48 -12.49 -3.74
N ASP A 789 -39.19 -12.70 -3.50
CA ASP A 789 -38.13 -11.72 -3.69
C ASP A 789 -37.48 -11.84 -5.08
N VAL A 790 -37.91 -12.79 -5.91
CA VAL A 790 -37.44 -12.98 -7.28
C VAL A 790 -38.47 -12.40 -8.25
N THR A 791 -38.13 -11.27 -8.88
CA THR A 791 -38.96 -10.59 -9.87
C THR A 791 -38.42 -10.87 -11.27
N VAL A 792 -39.26 -11.38 -12.17
CA VAL A 792 -38.88 -11.58 -13.59
C VAL A 792 -39.08 -10.26 -14.34
N LYS A 793 -37.99 -9.67 -14.85
CA LYS A 793 -38.02 -8.47 -15.69
C LYS A 793 -38.29 -8.82 -17.16
N ALA A 794 -37.62 -9.84 -17.68
CA ALA A 794 -37.81 -10.32 -19.04
C ALA A 794 -37.65 -11.84 -19.12
N PHE A 795 -38.39 -12.46 -20.04
CA PHE A 795 -38.26 -13.88 -20.37
C PHE A 795 -38.51 -14.04 -21.88
N ALA A 796 -37.52 -14.56 -22.59
CA ALA A 796 -37.50 -14.54 -24.06
C ALA A 796 -36.83 -15.79 -24.64
N LEU A 797 -37.11 -16.05 -25.92
CA LEU A 797 -36.28 -16.92 -26.74
C LEU A 797 -35.07 -16.11 -27.21
N LEU A 798 -33.87 -16.63 -27.00
CA LEU A 798 -32.62 -16.03 -27.45
C LEU A 798 -31.96 -16.98 -28.46
N TRP A 799 -31.60 -16.48 -29.63
CA TRP A 799 -30.72 -17.19 -30.54
C TRP A 799 -29.29 -16.82 -30.24
N VAL A 800 -28.45 -17.81 -29.97
CA VAL A 800 -27.03 -17.61 -29.63
C VAL A 800 -26.11 -18.36 -30.60
N PRO A 801 -24.89 -17.87 -30.87
CA PRO A 801 -23.91 -18.62 -31.64
C PRO A 801 -23.66 -20.01 -31.02
N GLU A 802 -23.50 -21.04 -31.84
CA GLU A 802 -23.25 -22.42 -31.38
C GLU A 802 -21.99 -22.50 -30.49
N ALA A 803 -21.00 -21.62 -30.69
CA ALA A 803 -19.79 -21.56 -29.89
C ALA A 803 -20.00 -21.07 -28.44
N MET A 804 -21.17 -20.53 -28.09
CA MET A 804 -21.48 -20.09 -26.73
C MET A 804 -21.67 -21.28 -25.75
N PHE A 805 -22.01 -22.47 -26.27
CA PHE A 805 -22.34 -23.66 -25.48
C PHE A 805 -21.45 -24.86 -25.75
#